data_AF-A0A6A6ZGH9-F1
#
_entry.id   AF-A0A6A6ZGH9-F1
#
_cell.length_a   1.000
_cell.length_b   1.000
_cell.length_c   1.000
_cell.angle_alpha   90.00
_cell.angle_beta   90.00
_cell.angle_gamma   90.00
#
_symmetry.space_group_name_H-M   'P 1'
#
loop_
_entity.id
_entity.type
_entity.pdbx_description
1 polymer ?
#
loop_
_entity_poly.entity_id
_entity_poly.type
_entity_poly.pdbx_seq_one_letter_code
_entity_poly.pdbx_strand_id
1 'polypeptide(L)'
;MRFFSLLVDLIGFAGLIVASPTPIRPAVDARAPSPKSLVIYAQDNFQGQGYEIHAFNRCFTLDSPLYKNIHSYHVTDMVCNFMGTDKCDENTLVTTDARGADVWGYVDPAGAEKFSDKITSVYCGDRALVSGATTDAGLNRREEDNNLYALGGAGETNICMGTDIMCVTLSANGACVTIPGPIAQSVRSIHQSPGAVCKYYNKDCQRELISVNSKSGWMNMWVTFDVGDHISTVECNGGWLTDTENTALEARTNDIASSWPGHVHATTKFNGSPGSVGMDALGHCHRFPDGFGMNTDAIMQSEGAYCTYYSTFYCAWGSVVLRVDSRRSDTYPYLGPASVIGHQIAGVHCIVPGRGSQTGVTTYPASPTSEEESRSFSGERRAADLQTSSTALGAMDTSMGTDYSGYIMFCKHPFGCSNFVALNACREFEKQFNHGLDTVWQEKGAVCKYFRFDCSEVKPVFVVDSRNGNYNGDLDGYGHDVGLVLCRTDWPNEQRSSGPNTIVVDAANSAVKPKRRSTIDGISTRSENVEAPALDHPPGEVTVCSEPDWLGVCDTFNAMGRCIAIPQETTWRHVRSIVQAKGAFCGYYGGQKDCTDMRLYLLSKGGEASVANTNDPVGITRVFCGVSRESIPGNDTAIAPPPTE
;
A
#
# COMPACT_ATOMS: atom_id res chain seq x y z
N MET A 1 -77.31 0.73 3.55
CA MET A 1 -76.88 2.14 3.66
C MET A 1 -75.58 2.19 4.46
N ARG A 2 -74.52 2.78 3.87
CA ARG A 2 -73.29 3.38 4.43
C ARG A 2 -72.36 2.50 5.29
N PHE A 3 -71.12 2.17 4.88
CA PHE A 3 -69.86 2.95 4.68
C PHE A 3 -68.94 3.03 5.93
N PHE A 4 -67.67 2.61 5.75
CA PHE A 4 -66.38 2.83 6.48
C PHE A 4 -65.61 1.48 6.53
N SER A 5 -64.54 1.15 5.80
CA SER A 5 -63.24 1.78 5.43
C SER A 5 -62.17 1.77 6.53
N LEU A 6 -61.16 0.88 6.39
CA LEU A 6 -59.77 0.82 6.95
C LEU A 6 -59.28 -0.64 6.71
N LEU A 7 -58.35 -1.06 5.84
CA LEU A 7 -57.03 -0.63 5.35
C LEU A 7 -55.90 -0.76 6.41
N VAL A 8 -54.83 -1.51 6.02
CA VAL A 8 -53.52 -1.78 6.69
C VAL A 8 -53.56 -3.06 7.58
N ASP A 9 -52.78 -4.15 7.39
CA ASP A 9 -51.35 -4.32 7.08
C ASP A 9 -51.06 -5.46 6.08
N LEU A 10 -50.24 -5.15 5.07
CA LEU A 10 -49.57 -6.12 4.19
C LEU A 10 -48.07 -5.97 4.45
N ILE A 11 -47.55 -6.71 5.43
CA ILE A 11 -46.11 -6.77 5.71
C ILE A 11 -45.45 -7.60 4.61
N GLY A 12 -44.64 -6.94 3.80
CA GLY A 12 -43.81 -7.56 2.78
C GLY A 12 -42.72 -8.42 3.41
N PHE A 13 -42.79 -9.73 3.16
CA PHE A 13 -41.64 -10.61 3.29
C PHE A 13 -40.62 -10.23 2.22
N ALA A 14 -39.50 -9.63 2.61
CA ALA A 14 -38.30 -9.59 1.78
C ALA A 14 -37.83 -11.04 1.61
N GLY A 15 -38.05 -11.59 0.42
CA GLY A 15 -37.68 -12.98 0.11
C GLY A 15 -36.16 -13.17 0.13
N LEU A 16 -35.71 -14.17 0.88
CA LEU A 16 -34.42 -14.82 0.66
C LEU A 16 -34.41 -15.37 -0.77
N ILE A 17 -33.65 -14.74 -1.67
CA ILE A 17 -33.44 -15.27 -3.02
C ILE A 17 -32.41 -16.38 -2.91
N VAL A 18 -32.89 -17.62 -2.92
CA VAL A 18 -32.04 -18.81 -3.11
C VAL A 18 -31.58 -18.83 -4.56
N ALA A 19 -30.40 -18.29 -4.83
CA ALA A 19 -29.77 -18.41 -6.14
C ALA A 19 -28.98 -19.71 -6.17
N SER A 20 -29.43 -20.70 -6.95
CA SER A 20 -28.69 -21.94 -7.14
C SER A 20 -27.32 -21.66 -7.78
N PRO A 21 -26.22 -22.22 -7.25
CA PRO A 21 -24.90 -22.05 -7.85
C PRO A 21 -24.86 -22.55 -9.29
N THR A 22 -24.13 -21.84 -10.16
CA THR A 22 -24.04 -22.21 -11.56
C THR A 22 -22.82 -23.11 -11.75
N PRO A 23 -22.99 -24.35 -12.27
CA PRO A 23 -21.84 -25.18 -12.58
C PRO A 23 -21.06 -24.56 -13.73
N ILE A 24 -19.73 -24.51 -13.60
CA ILE A 24 -18.86 -24.05 -14.68
C ILE A 24 -19.01 -25.03 -15.85
N ARG A 25 -19.54 -24.54 -16.98
CA ARG A 25 -19.65 -25.36 -18.19
C ARG A 25 -18.24 -25.52 -18.80
N PRO A 26 -17.85 -26.74 -19.21
CA PRO A 26 -16.60 -26.92 -19.95
C PRO A 26 -16.60 -26.02 -21.19
N ALA A 27 -15.45 -25.42 -21.48
CA ALA A 27 -15.23 -24.26 -22.34
C ALA A 27 -15.68 -24.43 -23.81
N VAL A 28 -17.00 -24.41 -24.05
CA VAL A 28 -17.57 -24.32 -25.40
C VAL A 28 -18.03 -22.89 -25.72
N ASP A 29 -18.30 -22.06 -24.70
CA ASP A 29 -18.62 -20.64 -24.86
C ASP A 29 -17.86 -19.82 -23.79
N ALA A 30 -16.65 -19.36 -24.12
CA ALA A 30 -15.80 -18.59 -23.22
C ALA A 30 -16.34 -17.17 -23.01
N ARG A 31 -17.35 -17.03 -22.16
CA ARG A 31 -17.62 -15.74 -21.52
C ARG A 31 -16.43 -15.48 -20.59
N ALA A 32 -15.75 -14.34 -20.78
CA ALA A 32 -14.66 -13.96 -19.90
C ALA A 32 -15.16 -14.01 -18.44
N PRO A 33 -14.42 -14.66 -17.51
CA PRO A 33 -14.80 -14.68 -16.11
C PRO A 33 -14.98 -13.25 -15.63
N SER A 34 -16.01 -13.02 -14.80
CA SER A 34 -16.21 -11.71 -14.21
C SER A 34 -14.94 -11.32 -13.42
N PRO A 35 -14.52 -10.04 -13.45
CA PRO A 35 -13.27 -9.61 -12.81
C PRO A 35 -13.25 -9.89 -11.31
N LYS A 36 -14.42 -10.07 -10.68
CA LYS A 36 -14.58 -10.52 -9.30
C LYS A 36 -15.34 -11.84 -9.28
N SER A 37 -14.63 -12.95 -9.05
CA SER A 37 -15.24 -14.28 -8.98
C SER A 37 -14.85 -15.06 -7.72
N LEU A 38 -15.79 -15.83 -7.16
CA LEU A 38 -15.54 -16.87 -6.17
C LEU A 38 -15.94 -18.20 -6.82
N VAL A 39 -15.02 -19.17 -6.86
CA VAL A 39 -15.29 -20.53 -7.33
C VAL A 39 -15.01 -21.50 -6.20
N ILE A 40 -15.94 -22.40 -5.92
CA ILE A 40 -15.78 -23.46 -4.92
C ILE A 40 -15.75 -24.83 -5.59
N TYR A 41 -14.95 -25.74 -5.04
CA TYR A 41 -14.72 -27.08 -5.57
C TYR A 41 -15.07 -28.13 -4.52
N ALA A 42 -15.72 -29.19 -4.99
CA ALA A 42 -16.12 -30.31 -4.16
C ALA A 42 -14.99 -31.30 -3.85
N GLN A 43 -13.80 -31.09 -4.43
CA GLN A 43 -12.63 -31.95 -4.28
C GLN A 43 -11.39 -31.11 -3.97
N ASP A 44 -10.37 -31.76 -3.43
CA ASP A 44 -9.09 -31.14 -3.16
C ASP A 44 -8.39 -30.72 -4.45
N ASN A 45 -7.40 -29.83 -4.32
CA ASN A 45 -6.54 -29.40 -5.43
C ASN A 45 -7.30 -28.83 -6.62
N PHE A 46 -8.42 -28.14 -6.35
CA PHE A 46 -9.24 -27.46 -7.36
C PHE A 46 -9.74 -28.42 -8.45
N GLN A 47 -9.90 -29.71 -8.10
CA GLN A 47 -10.37 -30.74 -9.00
C GLN A 47 -11.90 -30.86 -8.98
N GLY A 48 -12.43 -31.55 -9.98
CA GLY A 48 -13.86 -31.80 -10.11
C GLY A 48 -14.64 -30.59 -10.65
N GLN A 49 -15.95 -30.61 -10.41
CA GLN A 49 -16.84 -29.55 -10.89
C GLN A 49 -16.70 -28.31 -10.00
N GLY A 50 -16.20 -27.22 -10.58
CA GLY A 50 -16.20 -25.90 -9.96
C GLY A 50 -17.57 -25.25 -10.05
N TYR A 51 -17.95 -24.54 -9.00
CA TYR A 51 -19.20 -23.80 -8.91
C TYR A 51 -18.90 -22.33 -8.69
N GLU A 52 -19.31 -21.49 -9.63
CA GLU A 52 -19.14 -20.04 -9.50
C GLU A 52 -20.23 -19.50 -8.57
N ILE A 53 -19.79 -18.85 -7.50
CA ILE A 53 -20.62 -18.25 -6.46
C ILE A 53 -20.57 -16.74 -6.61
N HIS A 54 -21.70 -16.15 -6.97
CA HIS A 54 -21.83 -14.71 -7.01
C HIS A 54 -22.16 -14.20 -5.60
N ALA A 55 -21.18 -14.05 -4.71
CA ALA A 55 -21.38 -13.58 -3.33
C ALA A 55 -20.97 -12.11 -3.11
N PHE A 56 -20.68 -11.36 -4.18
CA PHE A 56 -20.24 -9.96 -4.06
C PHE A 56 -21.35 -9.04 -3.51
N ASN A 57 -21.04 -8.33 -2.43
CA ASN A 57 -21.90 -7.47 -1.64
C ASN A 57 -23.22 -8.11 -1.18
N ARG A 58 -23.25 -9.44 -1.03
CA ARG A 58 -24.42 -10.16 -0.52
C ARG A 58 -24.05 -11.44 0.20
N CYS A 59 -24.86 -11.83 1.18
CA CYS A 59 -24.73 -13.13 1.81
C CYS A 59 -25.20 -14.22 0.85
N PHE A 60 -24.37 -15.22 0.64
CA PHE A 60 -24.72 -16.42 -0.12
C PHE A 60 -24.73 -17.61 0.83
N THR A 61 -25.94 -18.07 1.19
CA THR A 61 -26.10 -19.34 1.90
C THR A 61 -25.79 -20.46 0.93
N LEU A 62 -24.87 -21.33 1.32
CA LEU A 62 -24.50 -22.47 0.51
C LEU A 62 -25.52 -23.57 0.79
N ASP A 63 -26.24 -24.04 -0.24
CA ASP A 63 -27.29 -25.07 -0.12
C ASP A 63 -26.79 -26.47 -0.47
N SER A 64 -27.47 -27.49 0.08
CA SER A 64 -27.05 -28.89 -0.01
C SER A 64 -27.33 -29.38 -1.42
N PRO A 65 -26.41 -30.10 -2.09
CA PRO A 65 -25.29 -30.87 -1.54
C PRO A 65 -23.93 -30.14 -1.48
N LEU A 66 -23.86 -28.87 -1.86
CA LEU A 66 -22.61 -28.17 -2.14
C LEU A 66 -21.79 -27.81 -0.89
N TYR A 67 -22.42 -27.30 0.17
CA TYR A 67 -21.70 -26.79 1.35
C TYR A 67 -21.01 -27.85 2.20
N LYS A 68 -21.54 -29.08 2.21
CA LYS A 68 -20.97 -30.18 3.02
C LYS A 68 -19.68 -30.76 2.45
N ASN A 69 -19.21 -30.27 1.31
CA ASN A 69 -18.03 -30.79 0.64
C ASN A 69 -17.23 -29.64 0.02
N ILE A 70 -17.10 -28.48 0.65
CA ILE A 70 -16.13 -27.49 0.13
C ILE A 70 -14.75 -27.96 0.54
N HIS A 71 -13.94 -28.39 -0.43
CA HIS A 71 -12.58 -28.86 -0.21
C HIS A 71 -11.54 -27.82 -0.62
N SER A 72 -11.85 -27.05 -1.66
CA SER A 72 -10.98 -25.97 -2.13
C SER A 72 -11.79 -24.84 -2.77
N TYR A 73 -11.22 -23.65 -2.82
CA TYR A 73 -11.85 -22.45 -3.37
C TYR A 73 -10.84 -21.53 -4.06
N HIS A 74 -11.35 -20.69 -4.94
CA HIS A 74 -10.60 -19.67 -5.69
C HIS A 74 -11.33 -18.33 -5.60
N VAL A 75 -10.64 -17.27 -5.17
CA VAL A 75 -11.17 -15.92 -5.06
C VAL A 75 -10.33 -14.99 -5.93
N THR A 76 -11.00 -14.20 -6.78
CA THR A 76 -10.38 -13.19 -7.65
C THR A 76 -10.88 -11.80 -7.29
N ASP A 77 -9.95 -10.87 -7.04
CA ASP A 77 -10.18 -9.42 -6.88
C ASP A 77 -11.28 -9.02 -5.86
N MET A 78 -11.42 -9.77 -4.77
CA MET A 78 -12.33 -9.40 -3.68
C MET A 78 -11.93 -10.03 -2.35
N VAL A 79 -12.57 -9.59 -1.26
CA VAL A 79 -12.46 -10.22 0.05
C VAL A 79 -13.66 -11.12 0.28
N CYS A 80 -13.45 -12.40 0.58
CA CYS A 80 -14.51 -13.35 0.92
C CYS A 80 -14.38 -13.80 2.38
N ASN A 81 -15.51 -13.78 3.09
CA ASN A 81 -15.65 -14.25 4.47
C ASN A 81 -16.53 -15.51 4.43
N PHE A 82 -15.94 -16.66 4.74
CA PHE A 82 -16.64 -17.93 4.88
C PHE A 82 -17.09 -18.06 6.32
N MET A 83 -18.37 -18.38 6.56
CA MET A 83 -18.98 -18.29 7.88
C MET A 83 -19.59 -19.59 8.37
N GLY A 84 -19.64 -19.71 9.69
CA GLY A 84 -20.21 -20.87 10.38
C GLY A 84 -21.74 -20.89 10.42
N THR A 85 -22.37 -19.76 10.12
CA THR A 85 -23.82 -19.55 10.19
C THR A 85 -24.42 -19.27 8.82
N ASP A 86 -25.69 -19.61 8.66
CA ASP A 86 -26.47 -19.38 7.43
C ASP A 86 -26.69 -17.88 7.16
N LYS A 87 -26.63 -17.07 8.22
CA LYS A 87 -26.65 -15.63 8.20
C LYS A 87 -25.23 -15.11 8.22
N CYS A 88 -24.89 -14.25 7.25
CA CYS A 88 -23.56 -13.67 7.14
C CYS A 88 -23.32 -12.53 8.16
N ASP A 89 -23.79 -12.70 9.38
CA ASP A 89 -23.76 -11.70 10.44
C ASP A 89 -22.80 -12.07 11.58
N GLU A 90 -22.44 -13.34 11.74
CA GLU A 90 -21.63 -13.82 12.88
C GLU A 90 -20.68 -14.99 12.52
N ASN A 91 -19.61 -15.16 13.31
CA ASN A 91 -18.67 -16.29 13.24
C ASN A 91 -17.99 -16.53 11.87
N THR A 92 -17.19 -15.57 11.43
CA THR A 92 -16.31 -15.77 10.26
C THR A 92 -15.26 -16.83 10.58
N LEU A 93 -15.30 -17.92 9.81
CA LEU A 93 -14.41 -19.06 9.90
C LEU A 93 -13.11 -18.81 9.10
N VAL A 94 -13.22 -18.24 7.91
CA VAL A 94 -12.07 -17.92 7.05
C VAL A 94 -12.31 -16.58 6.40
N THR A 95 -11.29 -15.72 6.41
CA THR A 95 -11.26 -14.50 5.59
C THR A 95 -10.17 -14.64 4.53
N THR A 96 -10.56 -14.52 3.27
CA THR A 96 -9.65 -14.54 2.13
C THR A 96 -9.65 -13.17 1.49
N ASP A 97 -8.53 -12.45 1.56
CA ASP A 97 -8.34 -11.15 0.91
C ASP A 97 -7.58 -11.36 -0.42
N ALA A 98 -8.31 -11.30 -1.54
CA ALA A 98 -7.76 -11.46 -2.89
C ALA A 98 -7.78 -10.17 -3.70
N ARG A 99 -7.83 -8.99 -3.07
CA ARG A 99 -7.89 -7.71 -3.80
C ARG A 99 -6.64 -7.51 -4.66
N GLY A 100 -6.84 -7.23 -5.95
CA GLY A 100 -5.76 -7.10 -6.93
C GLY A 100 -5.00 -8.40 -7.23
N ALA A 101 -5.49 -9.56 -6.80
CA ALA A 101 -4.82 -10.85 -6.95
C ALA A 101 -5.80 -12.02 -7.14
N ASP A 102 -5.25 -13.22 -7.32
CA ASP A 102 -5.99 -14.49 -7.30
C ASP A 102 -5.52 -15.29 -6.09
N VAL A 103 -6.45 -15.70 -5.23
CA VAL A 103 -6.17 -16.50 -4.04
C VAL A 103 -6.82 -17.87 -4.16
N TRP A 104 -6.02 -18.89 -3.94
CA TRP A 104 -6.41 -20.29 -4.00
C TRP A 104 -6.27 -20.90 -2.61
N GLY A 105 -7.38 -21.33 -2.01
CA GLY A 105 -7.41 -21.83 -0.64
C GLY A 105 -7.96 -23.25 -0.54
N TYR A 106 -7.55 -23.94 0.52
CA TYR A 106 -7.99 -25.29 0.87
C TYR A 106 -8.78 -25.25 2.18
N VAL A 107 -9.77 -26.12 2.29
CA VAL A 107 -10.56 -26.30 3.50
C VAL A 107 -10.45 -27.79 3.87
N ASP A 108 -9.63 -28.10 4.88
CA ASP A 108 -9.21 -29.47 5.20
C ASP A 108 -10.41 -30.43 5.39
N PRO A 109 -10.56 -31.46 4.53
CA PRO A 109 -11.60 -32.47 4.67
C PRO A 109 -11.22 -33.63 5.61
N ALA A 110 -9.93 -33.78 5.94
CA ALA A 110 -9.39 -34.98 6.60
C ALA A 110 -9.05 -34.77 8.08
N GLY A 111 -9.13 -33.54 8.59
CA GLY A 111 -9.00 -33.22 10.01
C GLY A 111 -10.14 -33.78 10.87
N ALA A 112 -9.83 -34.11 12.13
CA ALA A 112 -10.82 -34.55 13.14
C ALA A 112 -11.95 -33.53 13.38
N GLU A 113 -11.73 -32.27 12.99
CA GLU A 113 -12.74 -31.25 12.88
C GLU A 113 -12.91 -30.91 11.39
N LYS A 114 -13.93 -31.49 10.76
CA LYS A 114 -14.26 -31.24 9.36
C LYS A 114 -14.66 -29.78 9.18
N PHE A 115 -13.69 -28.93 8.88
CA PHE A 115 -13.90 -27.49 8.82
C PHE A 115 -14.82 -27.12 7.66
N SER A 116 -14.74 -27.86 6.57
CA SER A 116 -15.64 -27.78 5.42
C SER A 116 -17.11 -27.93 5.82
N ASP A 117 -17.43 -28.84 6.74
CA ASP A 117 -18.79 -29.07 7.23
C ASP A 117 -19.34 -27.89 8.04
N LYS A 118 -18.46 -27.03 8.57
CA LYS A 118 -18.85 -25.85 9.36
C LYS A 118 -19.20 -24.67 8.46
N ILE A 119 -18.72 -24.60 7.22
CA ILE A 119 -18.99 -23.47 6.32
C ILE A 119 -20.42 -23.58 5.77
N THR A 120 -21.29 -22.64 6.14
CA THR A 120 -22.71 -22.64 5.74
C THR A 120 -23.09 -21.43 4.90
N SER A 121 -22.32 -20.34 4.96
CA SER A 121 -22.51 -19.19 4.09
C SER A 121 -21.18 -18.52 3.71
N VAL A 122 -21.23 -17.70 2.67
CA VAL A 122 -20.10 -16.87 2.24
C VAL A 122 -20.60 -15.48 1.89
N TYR A 123 -19.87 -14.46 2.34
CA TYR A 123 -20.06 -13.08 1.92
C TYR A 123 -18.78 -12.56 1.31
N CYS A 124 -18.85 -12.03 0.10
CA CYS A 124 -17.72 -11.35 -0.50
C CYS A 124 -18.00 -9.86 -0.69
N GLY A 125 -16.97 -9.04 -0.67
CA GLY A 125 -17.09 -7.60 -0.90
C GLY A 125 -15.73 -6.95 -1.13
N ASP A 126 -15.73 -5.63 -1.21
CA ASP A 126 -14.48 -4.85 -1.33
C ASP A 126 -13.69 -4.78 -0.02
N ARG A 127 -14.28 -5.26 1.09
CA ARG A 127 -13.72 -5.23 2.45
C ARG A 127 -14.14 -6.49 3.22
N ALA A 128 -13.33 -6.90 4.19
CA ALA A 128 -13.71 -7.93 5.15
C ALA A 128 -14.91 -7.47 5.99
N LEU A 129 -15.77 -8.41 6.39
CA LEU A 129 -16.80 -8.10 7.37
C LEU A 129 -16.16 -8.02 8.75
N VAL A 130 -16.31 -6.89 9.41
CA VAL A 130 -15.90 -6.73 10.81
C VAL A 130 -16.94 -7.48 11.64
N SER A 131 -16.57 -8.63 12.20
CA SER A 131 -17.46 -9.37 13.10
C SER A 131 -17.76 -8.53 14.34
N GLY A 132 -19.02 -8.57 14.80
CA GLY A 132 -19.54 -7.68 15.83
C GLY A 132 -18.78 -7.74 17.16
N ALA A 133 -17.97 -6.70 17.41
CA ALA A 133 -17.73 -6.16 18.74
C ALA A 133 -18.24 -4.70 18.73
N THR A 134 -19.23 -4.44 19.57
CA THR A 134 -19.82 -3.14 20.01
C THR A 134 -19.54 -1.88 19.18
N THR A 135 -20.63 -1.27 18.72
CA THR A 135 -20.71 0.06 18.10
C THR A 135 -20.04 1.15 18.95
N ASP A 136 -18.87 1.63 18.52
CA ASP A 136 -18.47 3.05 18.60
C ASP A 136 -17.28 3.34 17.67
N ALA A 137 -17.40 4.43 16.90
CA ALA A 137 -16.37 5.15 16.14
C ALA A 137 -15.44 4.39 15.16
N GLY A 138 -15.81 4.45 13.87
CA GLY A 138 -14.97 4.49 12.66
C GLY A 138 -13.51 4.02 12.73
N LEU A 139 -13.28 2.78 12.29
CA LEU A 139 -11.97 2.22 11.97
C LEU A 139 -11.90 1.88 10.48
N ASN A 140 -11.28 2.76 9.69
CA ASN A 140 -10.72 2.42 8.39
C ASN A 140 -9.20 2.48 8.53
N ARG A 141 -8.56 1.31 8.63
CA ARG A 141 -7.11 1.17 8.80
C ARG A 141 -6.60 0.25 7.69
N ARG A 142 -5.86 0.79 6.71
CA ARG A 142 -4.79 0.12 5.94
C ARG A 142 -4.21 1.03 4.86
N GLU A 143 -2.89 1.22 4.90
CA GLU A 143 -1.88 1.05 3.82
C GLU A 143 -0.50 1.61 4.22
N GLU A 144 -0.33 2.07 5.47
CA GLU A 144 0.93 2.64 5.98
C GLU A 144 1.91 1.61 6.58
N ASP A 145 1.59 0.32 6.63
CA ASP A 145 2.45 -0.70 7.27
C ASP A 145 3.52 -1.32 6.33
N ASN A 146 3.76 -0.77 5.14
CA ASN A 146 4.70 -1.35 4.16
C ASN A 146 6.19 -1.32 4.59
N ASN A 147 6.56 -0.61 5.66
CA ASN A 147 7.92 -0.71 6.23
C ASN A 147 8.07 -1.80 7.30
N LEU A 148 6.97 -2.38 7.81
CA LEU A 148 7.01 -3.47 8.80
C LEU A 148 7.00 -4.87 8.15
N TYR A 149 6.77 -4.96 6.84
CA TYR A 149 6.60 -6.22 6.10
C TYR A 149 7.51 -6.36 4.87
N ALA A 150 8.71 -5.77 4.88
CA ALA A 150 9.71 -6.04 3.85
C ALA A 150 10.28 -7.47 3.98
N LEU A 151 9.45 -8.46 3.69
CA LEU A 151 9.88 -9.85 3.55
C LEU A 151 10.71 -9.98 2.26
N GLY A 152 11.92 -10.51 2.38
CA GLY A 152 13.01 -10.46 1.41
C GLY A 152 12.93 -11.49 0.28
N GLY A 153 12.04 -12.47 0.30
CA GLY A 153 11.93 -13.45 -0.77
C GLY A 153 10.85 -14.52 -0.60
N ALA A 154 10.61 -15.31 -1.66
CA ALA A 154 9.59 -16.36 -1.68
C ALA A 154 9.76 -17.35 -0.52
N GLY A 155 8.67 -17.56 0.22
CA GLY A 155 8.62 -18.45 1.38
C GLY A 155 8.98 -17.78 2.70
N GLU A 156 9.09 -16.45 2.71
CA GLU A 156 9.06 -15.67 3.93
C GLU A 156 7.60 -15.43 4.38
N THR A 157 7.36 -15.58 5.68
CA THR A 157 6.06 -15.33 6.30
C THR A 157 6.24 -14.60 7.62
N ASN A 158 5.41 -13.59 7.88
CA ASN A 158 5.30 -12.92 9.16
C ASN A 158 4.06 -13.45 9.89
N ILE A 159 4.26 -14.05 11.06
CA ILE A 159 3.19 -14.68 11.84
C ILE A 159 2.99 -13.87 13.11
N CYS A 160 1.77 -13.39 13.37
CA CYS A 160 1.48 -12.51 14.48
C CYS A 160 0.46 -13.07 15.47
N MET A 161 0.64 -12.75 16.75
CA MET A 161 -0.28 -13.02 17.85
C MET A 161 -1.28 -11.86 18.06
N GLY A 162 -1.92 -11.40 16.98
CA GLY A 162 -2.92 -10.33 17.01
C GLY A 162 -2.83 -9.44 15.77
N THR A 163 -3.49 -8.28 15.82
CA THR A 163 -3.36 -7.21 14.81
C THR A 163 -2.03 -6.48 14.99
N ASP A 164 -0.92 -7.18 14.76
CA ASP A 164 0.45 -6.62 14.63
C ASP A 164 1.22 -6.31 15.93
N ILE A 165 0.78 -6.86 17.07
CA ILE A 165 1.41 -6.56 18.38
C ILE A 165 2.71 -7.35 18.59
N MET A 166 2.74 -8.63 18.21
CA MET A 166 3.91 -9.50 18.29
C MET A 166 3.95 -10.39 17.05
N CYS A 167 4.86 -10.08 16.14
CA CYS A 167 5.06 -10.81 14.91
C CYS A 167 6.45 -11.44 14.86
N VAL A 168 6.56 -12.58 14.19
CA VAL A 168 7.84 -13.20 13.85
C VAL A 168 7.91 -13.46 12.36
N THR A 169 8.98 -12.96 11.74
CA THR A 169 9.31 -13.29 10.37
C THR A 169 10.09 -14.59 10.32
N LEU A 170 9.60 -15.53 9.51
CA LEU A 170 10.18 -16.86 9.31
C LEU A 170 10.44 -17.07 7.83
N SER A 171 11.65 -17.53 7.50
CA SER A 171 11.99 -18.02 6.16
C SER A 171 11.83 -19.54 6.14
N ALA A 172 10.71 -20.03 5.59
CA ALA A 172 10.37 -21.45 5.59
C ALA A 172 10.44 -22.10 4.20
N ASN A 173 11.11 -21.47 3.24
CA ASN A 173 11.24 -22.02 1.90
C ASN A 173 12.06 -23.33 1.88
N GLY A 174 11.42 -24.42 1.45
CA GLY A 174 12.01 -25.76 1.38
C GLY A 174 12.27 -26.44 2.72
N ALA A 175 11.79 -25.88 3.84
CA ALA A 175 12.06 -26.41 5.17
C ALA A 175 10.88 -26.24 6.12
N CYS A 176 10.68 -27.25 6.98
CA CYS A 176 9.76 -27.15 8.11
C CYS A 176 10.41 -26.30 9.23
N VAL A 177 9.83 -25.12 9.50
CA VAL A 177 10.32 -24.16 10.50
C VAL A 177 9.36 -24.12 11.67
N THR A 178 9.91 -24.22 12.89
CA THR A 178 9.13 -24.07 14.12
C THR A 178 8.93 -22.60 14.45
N ILE A 179 7.71 -22.22 14.79
CA ILE A 179 7.35 -20.87 15.19
C ILE A 179 7.86 -20.66 16.62
N PRO A 180 8.66 -19.61 16.90
CA PRO A 180 9.27 -19.45 18.21
C PRO A 180 8.30 -18.90 19.26
N GLY A 181 8.58 -19.30 20.51
CA GLY A 181 8.06 -18.65 21.70
C GLY A 181 6.53 -18.72 21.83
N PRO A 182 5.90 -17.70 22.42
CA PRO A 182 4.48 -17.74 22.72
C PRO A 182 3.60 -17.57 21.46
N ILE A 183 4.18 -17.20 20.31
CA ILE A 183 3.44 -17.04 19.04
C ILE A 183 2.96 -18.40 18.51
N ALA A 184 3.74 -19.46 18.73
CA ALA A 184 3.26 -20.81 18.47
C ALA A 184 2.01 -21.09 19.32
N GLN A 185 0.96 -21.63 18.71
CA GLN A 185 -0.33 -21.88 19.36
C GLN A 185 -1.04 -20.61 19.84
N SER A 186 -0.76 -19.46 19.24
CA SER A 186 -1.55 -18.23 19.44
C SER A 186 -1.54 -17.36 18.18
N VAL A 187 -1.46 -17.99 17.01
CA VAL A 187 -1.42 -17.28 15.72
C VAL A 187 -2.78 -16.64 15.44
N ARG A 188 -2.79 -15.37 15.00
CA ARG A 188 -4.02 -14.63 14.66
C ARG A 188 -3.98 -14.01 13.28
N SER A 189 -2.80 -13.60 12.82
CA SER A 189 -2.60 -13.18 11.44
C SER A 189 -1.33 -13.80 10.84
N ILE A 190 -1.37 -13.99 9.53
CA ILE A 190 -0.30 -14.52 8.71
C ILE A 190 -0.13 -13.57 7.52
N HIS A 191 1.10 -13.09 7.32
CA HIS A 191 1.47 -12.23 6.21
C HIS A 191 2.52 -12.94 5.38
N GLN A 192 2.23 -13.28 4.13
CA GLN A 192 3.12 -14.09 3.31
C GLN A 192 3.66 -13.29 2.14
N SER A 193 4.98 -13.37 1.93
CA SER A 193 5.65 -12.81 0.76
C SER A 193 5.15 -13.50 -0.51
N PRO A 194 5.03 -12.78 -1.64
CA PRO A 194 4.65 -13.40 -2.91
C PRO A 194 5.61 -14.51 -3.36
N GLY A 195 5.12 -15.41 -4.21
CA GLY A 195 5.92 -16.42 -4.92
C GLY A 195 6.08 -17.76 -4.20
N ALA A 196 5.35 -18.00 -3.11
CA ALA A 196 5.35 -19.31 -2.43
C ALA A 196 3.95 -19.79 -2.04
N VAL A 197 3.84 -21.10 -1.82
CA VAL A 197 2.75 -21.72 -1.07
C VAL A 197 3.29 -22.13 0.29
N CYS A 198 2.72 -21.61 1.38
CA CYS A 198 3.10 -21.99 2.73
C CYS A 198 1.99 -22.79 3.39
N LYS A 199 2.38 -23.90 3.99
CA LYS A 199 1.54 -24.78 4.78
C LYS A 199 1.87 -24.59 6.25
N TYR A 200 0.85 -24.45 7.08
CA TYR A 200 0.95 -24.27 8.52
C TYR A 200 0.39 -25.51 9.19
N TYR A 201 1.11 -26.00 10.21
CA TYR A 201 0.88 -27.32 10.78
C TYR A 201 0.78 -27.25 12.29
N ASN A 202 0.20 -28.31 12.85
CA ASN A 202 0.04 -28.41 14.30
C ASN A 202 1.36 -28.63 15.05
N LYS A 203 2.27 -29.42 14.48
CA LYS A 203 3.60 -29.77 14.99
C LYS A 203 4.39 -30.53 13.92
N ASP A 204 5.71 -30.31 13.90
CA ASP A 204 6.70 -31.09 13.14
C ASP A 204 6.34 -31.29 11.65
N CYS A 205 5.59 -30.36 11.06
CA CYS A 205 5.01 -30.43 9.72
C CYS A 205 4.30 -31.76 9.38
N GLN A 206 3.69 -32.41 10.37
CA GLN A 206 3.03 -33.72 10.17
C GLN A 206 1.55 -33.59 9.78
N ARG A 207 0.85 -32.62 10.34
CA ARG A 207 -0.58 -32.41 10.08
C ARG A 207 -0.85 -30.97 9.68
N GLU A 208 -1.16 -30.80 8.40
CA GLU A 208 -1.52 -29.52 7.80
C GLU A 208 -2.82 -29.03 8.45
N LEU A 209 -2.85 -27.77 8.84
CA LEU A 209 -4.03 -27.08 9.37
C LEU A 209 -4.59 -26.10 8.34
N ILE A 210 -3.70 -25.37 7.67
CA ILE A 210 -4.05 -24.39 6.64
C ILE A 210 -2.92 -24.24 5.63
N SER A 211 -3.28 -23.98 4.38
CA SER A 211 -2.35 -23.70 3.28
C SER A 211 -2.69 -22.37 2.63
N VAL A 212 -1.65 -21.57 2.40
CA VAL A 212 -1.71 -20.17 1.99
C VAL A 212 -0.92 -20.02 0.72
N ASN A 213 -1.60 -19.66 -0.35
CA ASN A 213 -1.01 -19.52 -1.68
C ASN A 213 -0.88 -18.06 -2.07
N SER A 214 0.35 -17.54 -2.09
CA SER A 214 0.68 -16.15 -2.39
C SER A 214 1.28 -15.99 -3.80
N LYS A 215 0.68 -16.59 -4.82
CA LYS A 215 1.26 -16.66 -6.18
C LYS A 215 1.64 -15.31 -6.79
N SER A 216 0.77 -14.30 -6.71
CA SER A 216 0.93 -13.03 -7.44
C SER A 216 1.04 -11.79 -6.56
N GLY A 217 0.93 -11.93 -5.24
CA GLY A 217 0.93 -10.78 -4.34
C GLY A 217 1.11 -11.15 -2.88
N TRP A 218 1.29 -10.11 -2.07
CA TRP A 218 1.30 -10.22 -0.62
C TRP A 218 -0.04 -10.70 -0.12
N MET A 219 -0.03 -11.72 0.71
CA MET A 219 -1.26 -12.23 1.32
C MET A 219 -1.29 -11.89 2.79
N ASN A 220 -2.40 -11.34 3.26
CA ASN A 220 -2.70 -11.20 4.68
C ASN A 220 -3.94 -12.03 5.00
N MET A 221 -3.80 -12.98 5.92
CA MET A 221 -4.84 -13.89 6.32
C MET A 221 -5.06 -13.84 7.83
N TRP A 222 -6.32 -13.69 8.23
CA TRP A 222 -6.74 -13.79 9.62
C TRP A 222 -7.12 -15.24 9.95
N VAL A 223 -6.59 -15.74 11.05
CA VAL A 223 -6.81 -17.10 11.53
C VAL A 223 -7.70 -17.05 12.77
N THR A 224 -8.71 -17.91 12.82
CA THR A 224 -9.58 -18.05 14.00
C THR A 224 -8.80 -18.59 15.20
N PHE A 225 -9.32 -18.38 16.41
CA PHE A 225 -8.71 -18.90 17.64
C PHE A 225 -8.48 -20.41 17.56
N ASP A 226 -9.49 -21.18 17.13
CA ASP A 226 -9.42 -22.64 17.07
C ASP A 226 -8.28 -23.17 16.19
N VAL A 227 -8.02 -22.53 15.05
CA VAL A 227 -6.94 -22.93 14.13
C VAL A 227 -5.61 -22.34 14.60
N GLY A 228 -5.62 -21.06 14.97
CA GLY A 228 -4.44 -20.30 15.39
C GLY A 228 -3.78 -20.85 16.65
N ASP A 229 -4.57 -21.42 17.56
CA ASP A 229 -4.13 -22.06 18.80
C ASP A 229 -3.50 -23.44 18.56
N HIS A 230 -3.50 -23.91 17.33
CA HIS A 230 -2.88 -25.17 16.96
C HIS A 230 -1.67 -25.00 16.05
N ILE A 231 -1.52 -23.87 15.35
CA ILE A 231 -0.37 -23.63 14.46
C ILE A 231 0.94 -23.53 15.27
N SER A 232 1.92 -24.39 14.99
CA SER A 232 3.24 -24.33 15.62
C SER A 232 4.42 -24.47 14.66
N THR A 233 4.21 -24.97 13.44
CA THR A 233 5.26 -25.04 12.41
C THR A 233 4.73 -24.57 11.06
N VAL A 234 5.63 -24.09 10.19
CA VAL A 234 5.33 -23.64 8.83
C VAL A 234 6.35 -24.21 7.86
N GLU A 235 5.91 -24.60 6.66
CA GLU A 235 6.76 -25.02 5.55
C GLU A 235 6.28 -24.31 4.28
N CYS A 236 7.18 -23.64 3.59
CA CYS A 236 6.89 -22.97 2.33
C CYS A 236 7.59 -23.68 1.17
N ASN A 237 6.97 -23.66 0.00
CA ASN A 237 7.58 -24.16 -1.22
C ASN A 237 7.48 -23.11 -2.32
N GLY A 238 8.61 -22.47 -2.64
CA GLY A 238 8.75 -21.51 -3.74
C GLY A 238 8.94 -22.14 -5.13
N GLY A 239 9.04 -23.48 -5.22
CA GLY A 239 9.34 -24.20 -6.46
C GLY A 239 8.16 -24.47 -7.39
N TRP A 240 6.92 -24.10 -7.01
CA TRP A 240 5.75 -24.39 -7.84
C TRP A 240 5.67 -23.57 -9.15
N LEU A 241 6.61 -22.65 -9.39
CA LEU A 241 6.67 -21.82 -10.60
C LEU A 241 7.55 -22.41 -11.73
N THR A 242 8.26 -23.53 -11.55
CA THR A 242 9.35 -23.86 -12.50
C THR A 242 9.01 -24.71 -13.72
N ASP A 243 7.94 -25.51 -13.76
CA ASP A 243 7.95 -26.63 -14.73
C ASP A 243 7.11 -26.45 -15.99
N THR A 244 6.40 -25.33 -16.18
CA THR A 244 5.67 -25.10 -17.45
C THR A 244 5.59 -23.63 -17.87
N GLU A 245 5.64 -22.70 -16.92
CA GLU A 245 5.45 -21.27 -17.18
C GLU A 245 6.79 -20.52 -17.41
N ASN A 246 7.87 -20.91 -16.73
CA ASN A 246 9.20 -20.32 -16.93
C ASN A 246 9.78 -20.59 -18.32
N THR A 247 9.49 -21.73 -18.96
CA THR A 247 10.03 -22.02 -20.30
C THR A 247 9.53 -21.03 -21.35
N ALA A 248 8.31 -20.51 -21.19
CA ALA A 248 7.74 -19.51 -22.09
C ALA A 248 8.23 -18.09 -21.80
N LEU A 249 8.60 -17.79 -20.54
CA LEU A 249 9.23 -16.52 -20.17
C LEU A 249 10.70 -16.51 -20.57
N GLU A 250 11.47 -17.54 -20.23
CA GLU A 250 12.89 -17.69 -20.61
C GLU A 250 13.08 -17.68 -22.13
N ALA A 251 12.18 -18.31 -22.91
CA ALA A 251 12.22 -18.22 -24.37
C ALA A 251 12.04 -16.77 -24.88
N ARG A 252 11.14 -15.98 -24.29
CA ARG A 252 10.91 -14.57 -24.67
C ARG A 252 12.01 -13.65 -24.15
N THR A 253 12.57 -13.94 -22.97
CA THR A 253 13.72 -13.25 -22.39
C THR A 253 14.95 -13.44 -23.27
N ASN A 254 15.17 -14.64 -23.83
CA ASN A 254 16.27 -14.90 -24.77
C ASN A 254 16.10 -14.16 -26.10
N ASP A 255 14.87 -14.02 -26.61
CA ASP A 255 14.60 -13.21 -27.81
C ASP A 255 14.91 -11.72 -27.57
N ILE A 256 14.68 -11.20 -26.36
CA ILE A 256 14.95 -9.80 -26.02
C ILE A 256 16.43 -9.56 -25.72
N ALA A 257 17.07 -10.45 -24.98
CA ALA A 257 18.51 -10.36 -24.66
C ALA A 257 19.38 -10.43 -25.94
N SER A 258 18.87 -11.00 -27.03
CA SER A 258 19.52 -11.03 -28.34
C SER A 258 19.07 -9.93 -29.31
N SER A 259 18.12 -9.08 -28.90
CA SER A 259 17.56 -8.02 -29.74
C SER A 259 18.37 -6.71 -29.68
N TRP A 260 18.16 -5.83 -30.67
CA TRP A 260 18.88 -4.56 -30.77
C TRP A 260 18.42 -3.56 -29.69
N PRO A 261 19.26 -2.60 -29.27
CA PRO A 261 18.86 -1.56 -28.32
C PRO A 261 17.59 -0.82 -28.74
N GLY A 262 16.63 -0.73 -27.83
CA GLY A 262 15.35 -0.05 -28.08
C GLY A 262 14.25 -0.97 -28.61
N HIS A 263 14.51 -2.28 -28.68
CA HIS A 263 13.47 -3.28 -28.83
C HIS A 263 12.67 -3.40 -27.52
N VAL A 264 11.35 -3.30 -27.63
CA VAL A 264 10.44 -3.32 -26.49
C VAL A 264 9.34 -4.35 -26.75
N HIS A 265 9.11 -5.23 -25.80
CA HIS A 265 7.92 -6.05 -25.71
C HIS A 265 7.02 -5.53 -24.60
N ALA A 266 5.75 -5.31 -24.91
CA ALA A 266 4.73 -5.15 -23.90
C ALA A 266 3.86 -6.41 -23.87
N THR A 267 3.31 -6.78 -22.72
CA THR A 267 2.34 -7.87 -22.58
C THR A 267 1.12 -7.42 -21.81
N THR A 268 -0.08 -7.82 -22.24
CA THR A 268 -1.35 -7.54 -21.55
C THR A 268 -1.78 -8.65 -20.59
N LYS A 269 -1.01 -9.74 -20.54
CA LYS A 269 -1.18 -10.86 -19.59
C LYS A 269 0.19 -11.48 -19.34
N PHE A 270 0.56 -11.63 -18.07
CA PHE A 270 1.81 -12.29 -17.71
C PHE A 270 1.75 -13.83 -17.91
N ASN A 271 0.55 -14.43 -17.88
CA ASN A 271 0.34 -15.90 -17.90
C ASN A 271 0.28 -16.52 -19.31
N GLY A 272 1.21 -16.20 -20.21
CA GLY A 272 1.42 -16.96 -21.46
C GLY A 272 0.32 -16.90 -22.53
N SER A 273 -0.75 -16.11 -22.34
CA SER A 273 -1.78 -15.85 -23.35
C SER A 273 -1.26 -14.98 -24.51
N PRO A 274 -1.87 -15.02 -25.72
CA PRO A 274 -1.37 -14.39 -26.96
C PRO A 274 -1.45 -12.84 -27.03
N GLY A 275 -1.26 -12.15 -25.92
CA GLY A 275 -1.35 -10.69 -25.82
C GLY A 275 0.01 -10.01 -25.64
N SER A 276 1.04 -10.35 -26.41
CA SER A 276 2.32 -9.62 -26.38
C SER A 276 2.60 -8.94 -27.72
N VAL A 277 3.09 -7.70 -27.67
CA VAL A 277 3.48 -6.93 -28.85
C VAL A 277 4.93 -6.48 -28.68
N GLY A 278 5.78 -6.91 -29.62
CA GLY A 278 7.16 -6.45 -29.76
C GLY A 278 7.27 -5.34 -30.80
N MET A 279 8.15 -4.36 -30.58
CA MET A 279 8.47 -3.30 -31.56
C MET A 279 9.87 -2.72 -31.33
N ASP A 280 10.50 -2.27 -32.41
CA ASP A 280 11.73 -1.48 -32.36
C ASP A 280 11.37 0.01 -32.22
N ALA A 281 11.56 0.57 -31.02
CA ALA A 281 11.17 1.95 -30.72
C ALA A 281 12.35 2.94 -30.71
N LEU A 282 13.51 2.55 -31.27
CA LEU A 282 14.70 3.38 -31.27
C LEU A 282 14.59 4.56 -32.26
N GLY A 283 14.73 5.79 -31.75
CA GLY A 283 14.81 7.03 -32.54
C GLY A 283 13.48 7.55 -33.09
N HIS A 284 12.39 6.80 -32.92
CA HIS A 284 11.06 7.16 -33.38
C HIS A 284 10.00 6.84 -32.32
N CYS A 285 8.90 7.59 -32.34
CA CYS A 285 7.74 7.26 -31.52
C CYS A 285 6.94 6.12 -32.17
N HIS A 286 6.70 5.05 -31.42
CA HIS A 286 5.87 3.94 -31.84
C HIS A 286 4.57 3.89 -31.03
N ARG A 287 3.48 3.64 -31.74
CA ARG A 287 2.13 3.44 -31.19
C ARG A 287 1.95 1.96 -30.86
N PHE A 288 1.49 1.65 -29.65
CA PHE A 288 0.98 0.30 -29.37
C PHE A 288 -0.34 0.07 -30.12
N PRO A 289 -0.61 -1.15 -30.63
CA PRO A 289 -1.86 -1.46 -31.32
C PRO A 289 -3.10 -1.05 -30.50
N ASP A 290 -4.17 -0.68 -31.20
CA ASP A 290 -5.41 -0.26 -30.54
C ASP A 290 -6.01 -1.40 -29.72
N GLY A 291 -6.39 -1.11 -28.47
CA GLY A 291 -6.84 -2.09 -27.48
C GLY A 291 -5.70 -2.79 -26.72
N PHE A 292 -4.47 -2.74 -27.24
CA PHE A 292 -3.26 -3.15 -26.53
C PHE A 292 -2.72 -2.02 -25.66
N GLY A 293 -2.54 -0.84 -26.28
CA GLY A 293 -2.26 0.39 -25.55
C GLY A 293 -3.41 0.62 -24.57
N MET A 294 -3.08 0.90 -23.31
CA MET A 294 -4.00 0.95 -22.17
C MET A 294 -4.37 -0.40 -21.53
N ASN A 295 -3.66 -1.50 -21.77
CA ASN A 295 -3.83 -2.75 -20.99
C ASN A 295 -2.48 -3.45 -20.75
N THR A 296 -1.41 -2.71 -20.47
CA THR A 296 -0.07 -3.31 -20.34
C THR A 296 0.21 -3.78 -18.91
N ASP A 297 0.39 -5.09 -18.71
CA ASP A 297 0.70 -5.69 -17.40
C ASP A 297 2.20 -5.77 -17.14
N ALA A 298 3.00 -5.94 -18.20
CA ALA A 298 4.45 -5.94 -18.08
C ALA A 298 5.10 -5.41 -19.36
N ILE A 299 6.29 -4.85 -19.17
CA ILE A 299 7.16 -4.37 -20.24
C ILE A 299 8.48 -5.10 -20.12
N MET A 300 9.07 -5.41 -21.26
CA MET A 300 10.39 -5.99 -21.39
C MET A 300 11.17 -5.14 -22.39
N GLN A 301 12.36 -4.70 -22.03
CA GLN A 301 13.16 -3.79 -22.84
C GLN A 301 14.58 -4.32 -22.97
N SER A 302 15.07 -4.39 -24.20
CA SER A 302 16.45 -4.82 -24.51
C SER A 302 17.50 -3.87 -23.96
N GLU A 303 18.67 -4.39 -23.63
CA GLU A 303 19.80 -3.63 -23.13
C GLU A 303 20.23 -2.49 -24.09
N GLY A 304 20.71 -1.38 -23.53
CA GLY A 304 21.42 -0.33 -24.27
C GLY A 304 20.57 0.88 -24.65
N ALA A 305 19.30 0.94 -24.25
CA ALA A 305 18.40 2.05 -24.55
C ALA A 305 17.79 2.68 -23.30
N TYR A 306 17.32 3.92 -23.47
CA TYR A 306 16.48 4.63 -22.52
C TYR A 306 15.13 4.88 -23.19
N CYS A 307 14.08 4.22 -22.71
CA CYS A 307 12.75 4.31 -23.30
C CYS A 307 11.82 5.14 -22.40
N THR A 308 11.04 5.99 -23.05
CA THR A 308 9.96 6.77 -22.43
C THR A 308 8.64 6.29 -23.00
N TYR A 309 7.69 5.98 -22.11
CA TYR A 309 6.34 5.53 -22.43
C TYR A 309 5.37 6.68 -22.21
N TYR A 310 4.39 6.84 -23.10
CA TYR A 310 3.52 8.00 -23.17
C TYR A 310 2.06 7.60 -23.11
N SER A 311 1.24 8.52 -22.58
CA SER A 311 -0.21 8.36 -22.39
C SER A 311 -1.02 8.41 -23.68
N THR A 312 -0.40 8.89 -24.76
CA THR A 312 -1.00 8.96 -26.08
C THR A 312 -0.06 8.32 -27.10
N PHE A 313 -0.61 7.98 -28.26
CA PHE A 313 0.15 7.39 -29.35
C PHE A 313 1.07 8.39 -30.07
N TYR A 314 0.96 9.69 -29.76
CA TYR A 314 1.87 10.73 -30.24
C TYR A 314 2.79 11.17 -29.10
N CYS A 315 4.02 10.67 -29.08
CA CYS A 315 4.99 10.95 -28.01
C CYS A 315 5.31 12.46 -27.86
N ALA A 316 5.08 13.26 -28.90
CA ALA A 316 5.23 14.72 -28.84
C ALA A 316 4.12 15.42 -28.02
N TRP A 317 2.95 14.79 -27.87
CA TRP A 317 1.76 15.38 -27.23
C TRP A 317 1.26 14.59 -26.03
N GLY A 318 1.75 13.36 -25.82
CA GLY A 318 1.39 12.54 -24.66
C GLY A 318 2.16 12.95 -23.42
N SER A 319 1.50 12.89 -22.26
CA SER A 319 2.18 12.93 -20.97
C SER A 319 3.05 11.69 -20.81
N VAL A 320 4.24 11.84 -20.24
CA VAL A 320 5.12 10.72 -19.90
C VAL A 320 4.47 9.91 -18.78
N VAL A 321 4.29 8.62 -19.01
CA VAL A 321 3.72 7.65 -18.07
C VAL A 321 4.82 6.94 -17.29
N LEU A 322 5.85 6.46 -18.00
CA LEU A 322 6.94 5.67 -17.42
C LEU A 322 8.25 5.96 -18.18
N ARG A 323 9.37 5.89 -17.46
CA ARG A 323 10.73 5.93 -18.04
C ARG A 323 11.48 4.71 -17.57
N VAL A 324 12.08 3.98 -18.51
CA VAL A 324 12.82 2.75 -18.23
C VAL A 324 14.22 2.87 -18.83
N ASP A 325 15.21 2.72 -17.97
CA ASP A 325 16.63 2.80 -18.32
C ASP A 325 17.23 1.38 -18.37
N SER A 326 17.34 0.82 -19.58
CA SER A 326 17.95 -0.49 -19.81
C SER A 326 19.42 -0.38 -20.24
N ARG A 327 20.10 0.75 -20.01
CA ARG A 327 21.46 0.96 -20.53
C ARG A 327 22.53 -0.02 -20.01
N ARG A 328 22.26 -0.73 -18.91
CA ARG A 328 23.23 -1.61 -18.24
C ARG A 328 22.84 -3.08 -18.22
N SER A 329 21.59 -3.37 -18.53
CA SER A 329 21.02 -4.72 -18.57
C SER A 329 19.61 -4.64 -19.16
N ASP A 330 19.10 -5.76 -19.64
CA ASP A 330 17.67 -5.90 -19.92
C ASP A 330 16.85 -5.54 -18.68
N THR A 331 15.67 -4.96 -18.90
CA THR A 331 14.77 -4.55 -17.80
C THR A 331 13.36 -5.05 -18.04
N TYR A 332 12.74 -5.56 -16.97
CA TYR A 332 11.44 -6.22 -16.99
C TYR A 332 10.48 -5.59 -15.96
N PRO A 333 10.09 -4.31 -16.10
CA PRO A 333 9.13 -3.73 -15.17
C PRO A 333 7.78 -4.44 -15.27
N TYR A 334 7.43 -5.18 -14.22
CA TYR A 334 6.09 -5.71 -13.99
C TYR A 334 5.20 -4.59 -13.44
N LEU A 335 4.16 -4.24 -14.17
CA LEU A 335 3.23 -3.18 -13.81
C LEU A 335 2.05 -3.72 -13.00
N GLY A 336 1.75 -5.02 -13.12
CA GLY A 336 0.63 -5.70 -12.48
C GLY A 336 -0.64 -5.69 -13.33
N PRO A 337 -1.52 -6.70 -13.17
CA PRO A 337 -2.84 -6.69 -13.80
C PRO A 337 -3.62 -5.48 -13.30
N ALA A 338 -4.27 -4.76 -14.22
CA ALA A 338 -5.05 -3.56 -13.94
C ALA A 338 -4.27 -2.34 -13.40
N SER A 339 -2.94 -2.31 -13.62
CA SER A 339 -2.11 -1.15 -13.27
C SER A 339 -2.63 0.15 -13.88
N VAL A 340 -2.84 1.19 -13.08
CA VAL A 340 -3.18 2.54 -13.59
C VAL A 340 -2.12 3.04 -14.58
N ILE A 341 -0.85 2.72 -14.32
CA ILE A 341 0.28 3.04 -15.21
C ILE A 341 0.14 2.25 -16.52
N GLY A 342 -0.06 0.93 -16.43
CA GLY A 342 -0.27 0.05 -17.57
C GLY A 342 -1.45 0.44 -18.46
N HIS A 343 -2.51 0.97 -17.85
CA HIS A 343 -3.71 1.50 -18.51
C HIS A 343 -3.51 2.86 -19.17
N GLN A 344 -2.42 3.55 -18.92
CA GLN A 344 -2.14 4.82 -19.59
C GLN A 344 -1.22 4.64 -20.79
N ILE A 345 -0.40 3.59 -20.86
CA ILE A 345 0.63 3.47 -21.91
C ILE A 345 0.00 3.25 -23.29
N ALA A 346 0.19 4.20 -24.19
CA ALA A 346 -0.28 4.16 -25.58
C ALA A 346 0.84 4.33 -26.63
N GLY A 347 1.98 4.88 -26.24
CA GLY A 347 3.15 5.03 -27.11
C GLY A 347 4.48 4.84 -26.37
N VAL A 348 5.53 4.58 -27.14
CA VAL A 348 6.91 4.43 -26.63
C VAL A 348 7.92 5.08 -27.57
N HIS A 349 8.95 5.71 -27.02
CA HIS A 349 10.10 6.23 -27.75
C HIS A 349 11.39 5.93 -26.99
N CYS A 350 12.34 5.29 -27.66
CA CYS A 350 13.62 4.91 -27.11
C CYS A 350 14.76 5.72 -27.72
N ILE A 351 15.75 6.05 -26.90
CA ILE A 351 16.99 6.71 -27.33
C ILE A 351 18.20 5.96 -26.77
N VAL A 352 19.34 6.02 -27.47
CA VAL A 352 20.64 5.57 -26.94
C VAL A 352 21.43 6.81 -26.55
N PRO A 353 21.58 7.13 -25.26
CA PRO A 353 22.30 8.33 -24.84
C PRO A 353 23.78 8.22 -25.24
N GLY A 354 24.29 9.20 -26.01
CA GLY A 354 25.73 9.30 -26.32
C GLY A 354 26.13 9.02 -27.77
N ARG A 355 25.23 8.58 -28.66
CA ARG A 355 25.44 8.71 -30.11
C ARG A 355 24.76 9.99 -30.58
N GLY A 356 25.54 11.06 -30.77
CA GLY A 356 25.04 12.28 -31.40
C GLY A 356 24.29 11.93 -32.68
N SER A 357 23.13 12.55 -32.89
CA SER A 357 22.24 12.35 -34.02
C SER A 357 23.01 12.43 -35.35
N GLN A 358 23.47 11.29 -35.85
CA GLN A 358 23.80 11.11 -37.25
C GLN A 358 22.59 10.41 -37.86
N THR A 359 21.71 11.22 -38.44
CA THR A 359 20.74 10.78 -39.44
C THR A 359 21.49 10.29 -40.67
N GLY A 360 22.11 9.12 -40.56
CA GLY A 360 22.68 8.36 -41.65
C GLY A 360 22.05 6.98 -41.58
N VAL A 361 21.11 6.71 -42.49
CA VAL A 361 20.54 5.37 -42.68
C VAL A 361 21.66 4.45 -43.14
N THR A 362 22.34 3.79 -42.20
CA THR A 362 23.14 2.62 -42.49
C THR A 362 22.22 1.42 -42.42
N THR A 363 21.75 0.97 -43.59
CA THR A 363 21.18 -0.37 -43.74
C THR A 363 22.26 -1.38 -43.34
N TYR A 364 22.10 -1.99 -42.17
CA TYR A 364 22.86 -3.20 -41.82
C TYR A 364 22.13 -4.43 -42.37
N PRO A 365 22.85 -5.42 -42.91
CA PRO A 365 22.24 -6.53 -43.63
C PRO A 365 21.49 -7.47 -42.69
N ALA A 366 20.41 -8.05 -43.20
CA ALA A 366 19.67 -9.12 -42.57
C ALA A 366 20.60 -10.30 -42.19
N SER A 367 20.30 -10.94 -41.06
CA SER A 367 21.00 -12.11 -40.53
C SER A 367 21.26 -13.18 -41.59
N PRO A 368 22.47 -13.76 -41.65
CA PRO A 368 22.77 -14.84 -42.59
C PRO A 368 22.24 -16.17 -42.06
N THR A 369 21.50 -16.86 -42.92
CA THR A 369 21.39 -18.32 -42.86
C THR A 369 22.76 -18.96 -43.08
N SER A 370 22.96 -20.10 -42.41
CA SER A 370 24.12 -20.97 -42.38
C SER A 370 24.92 -21.16 -43.68
N GLU A 371 26.22 -21.37 -43.48
CA GLU A 371 27.20 -22.20 -44.22
C GLU A 371 28.50 -21.50 -44.62
N GLU A 372 29.57 -22.28 -44.49
CA GLU A 372 30.99 -21.98 -44.64
C GLU A 372 31.36 -21.37 -45.99
N GLU A 373 32.30 -20.40 -46.02
CA GLU A 373 33.63 -20.64 -46.59
C GLU A 373 34.56 -19.44 -46.41
N SER A 374 35.76 -19.76 -45.95
CA SER A 374 36.98 -18.98 -45.92
C SER A 374 37.31 -18.24 -47.22
N ARG A 375 37.70 -16.96 -47.13
CA ARG A 375 38.83 -16.39 -47.89
C ARG A 375 39.33 -15.05 -47.33
N SER A 376 40.64 -15.06 -47.08
CA SER A 376 41.53 -13.92 -46.87
C SER A 376 41.43 -12.90 -48.00
N PHE A 377 41.38 -11.61 -47.67
CA PHE A 377 41.98 -10.57 -48.53
C PHE A 377 42.36 -9.32 -47.70
N SER A 378 43.66 -9.01 -47.72
CA SER A 378 44.27 -7.78 -47.26
C SER A 378 44.05 -6.64 -48.27
N GLY A 379 43.85 -5.40 -47.80
CA GLY A 379 43.68 -4.26 -48.67
C GLY A 379 43.74 -2.92 -47.94
N GLU A 380 44.89 -2.27 -48.08
CA GLU A 380 45.32 -0.99 -47.51
C GLU A 380 44.83 0.21 -48.37
N ARG A 381 44.66 1.37 -47.73
CA ARG A 381 44.51 2.75 -48.30
C ARG A 381 43.10 3.09 -48.83
N ARG A 382 42.56 4.30 -48.64
CA ARG A 382 43.18 5.63 -48.73
C ARG A 382 42.25 6.68 -48.10
N ALA A 383 42.82 7.64 -47.39
CA ALA A 383 42.17 8.88 -46.99
C ALA A 383 41.90 9.75 -48.24
N ALA A 384 40.70 10.32 -48.33
CA ALA A 384 40.39 11.42 -49.22
C ALA A 384 39.32 12.32 -48.59
N ASP A 385 39.75 13.56 -48.41
CA ASP A 385 39.01 14.81 -48.22
C ASP A 385 37.49 14.78 -48.38
N LEU A 386 36.78 15.29 -47.38
CA LEU A 386 35.50 15.95 -47.61
C LEU A 386 35.52 17.36 -47.05
N GLN A 387 35.40 18.29 -47.98
CA GLN A 387 35.35 19.73 -47.81
C GLN A 387 34.14 20.17 -46.99
N THR A 388 34.43 21.10 -46.09
CA THR A 388 33.51 22.02 -45.45
C THR A 388 32.70 22.82 -46.48
N SER A 389 31.38 22.61 -46.51
CA SER A 389 30.43 23.54 -47.11
C SER A 389 29.45 24.01 -46.04
N SER A 390 29.74 25.18 -45.47
CA SER A 390 28.83 25.94 -44.61
C SER A 390 27.79 26.61 -45.51
N THR A 391 26.57 26.08 -45.53
CA THR A 391 25.42 26.83 -46.05
C THR A 391 24.41 26.96 -44.93
N ALA A 392 24.16 28.22 -44.54
CA ALA A 392 23.27 28.63 -43.49
C ALA A 392 21.84 28.12 -43.75
N LEU A 393 21.34 27.29 -42.85
CA LEU A 393 19.91 27.05 -42.65
C LEU A 393 19.55 27.73 -41.34
N GLY A 394 18.65 28.72 -41.45
CA GLY A 394 18.16 29.51 -40.33
C GLY A 394 17.61 28.60 -39.24
N ALA A 395 17.99 28.92 -38.00
CA ALA A 395 17.35 28.40 -36.81
C ALA A 395 15.85 28.73 -36.89
N MET A 396 15.02 27.73 -37.20
CA MET A 396 13.65 27.72 -36.72
C MET A 396 13.73 27.42 -35.23
N ASP A 397 13.57 28.48 -34.47
CA ASP A 397 13.38 28.49 -33.03
C ASP A 397 12.19 27.58 -32.66
N THR A 398 12.48 26.37 -32.20
CA THR A 398 11.51 25.43 -31.62
C THR A 398 11.39 25.65 -30.10
N SER A 399 11.28 26.89 -29.65
CA SER A 399 10.86 27.24 -28.29
C SER A 399 9.35 27.43 -28.19
N MET A 400 8.55 26.41 -28.56
CA MET A 400 7.21 26.31 -27.97
C MET A 400 7.37 25.73 -26.57
N GLY A 401 7.79 26.59 -25.63
CA GLY A 401 7.83 26.28 -24.22
C GLY A 401 6.42 25.94 -23.76
N THR A 402 6.18 24.66 -23.45
CA THR A 402 4.96 24.23 -22.78
C THR A 402 5.00 24.81 -21.36
N ASP A 403 4.28 25.90 -21.16
CA ASP A 403 4.16 26.56 -19.86
C ASP A 403 3.32 25.67 -18.93
N TYR A 404 3.99 24.89 -18.08
CA TYR A 404 3.36 24.06 -17.05
C TYR A 404 2.99 24.86 -15.78
N SER A 405 2.98 26.20 -15.87
CA SER A 405 2.55 27.06 -14.77
C SER A 405 1.19 26.65 -14.21
N GLY A 406 1.12 26.41 -12.91
CA GLY A 406 -0.10 26.03 -12.22
C GLY A 406 -0.47 24.54 -12.33
N TYR A 407 0.44 23.69 -12.81
CA TYR A 407 0.34 22.25 -12.60
C TYR A 407 0.63 21.91 -11.13
N ILE A 408 -0.24 21.09 -10.55
CA ILE A 408 -0.13 20.63 -9.17
C ILE A 408 -0.34 19.12 -9.15
N MET A 409 0.50 18.43 -8.38
CA MET A 409 0.27 17.07 -7.93
C MET A 409 0.09 17.10 -6.42
N PHE A 410 -0.94 16.47 -5.91
CA PHE A 410 -1.26 16.43 -4.49
C PHE A 410 -1.50 14.98 -4.12
N CYS A 411 -1.03 14.62 -2.94
CA CYS A 411 -1.16 13.27 -2.44
C CYS A 411 -1.88 13.28 -1.11
N LYS A 412 -2.68 12.25 -0.91
CA LYS A 412 -3.31 11.93 0.37
C LYS A 412 -3.10 10.46 0.61
N HIS A 413 -2.56 10.12 1.76
CA HIS A 413 -2.45 8.75 2.21
C HIS A 413 -3.82 8.28 2.75
N PRO A 414 -4.30 7.07 2.38
CA PRO A 414 -3.73 6.10 1.43
C PRO A 414 -4.23 6.26 -0.03
N PHE A 415 -4.98 7.32 -0.35
CA PHE A 415 -5.65 7.52 -1.65
C PHE A 415 -4.73 7.81 -2.85
N GLY A 416 -3.40 7.77 -2.67
CA GLY A 416 -2.42 8.01 -3.71
C GLY A 416 -2.26 9.49 -4.06
N CYS A 417 -1.87 9.77 -5.30
CA CYS A 417 -1.68 11.13 -5.81
C CYS A 417 -2.60 11.39 -7.00
N SER A 418 -3.14 12.59 -7.09
CA SER A 418 -3.84 13.08 -8.29
C SER A 418 -3.16 14.35 -8.80
N ASN A 419 -3.38 14.65 -10.07
CA ASN A 419 -2.81 15.81 -10.73
C ASN A 419 -3.90 16.62 -11.43
N PHE A 420 -3.76 17.94 -11.43
CA PHE A 420 -4.54 18.82 -12.30
C PHE A 420 -3.86 20.18 -12.47
N VAL A 421 -4.44 20.99 -13.37
CA VAL A 421 -4.00 22.36 -13.67
C VAL A 421 -5.00 23.35 -13.08
N ALA A 422 -4.53 24.21 -12.16
CA ALA A 422 -5.33 25.23 -11.49
C ALA A 422 -5.05 26.66 -11.97
N LEU A 423 -4.39 26.79 -13.13
CA LEU A 423 -4.02 28.10 -13.67
C LEU A 423 -5.26 28.90 -14.06
N ASN A 424 -5.38 30.11 -13.50
CA ASN A 424 -6.45 31.08 -13.76
C ASN A 424 -7.89 30.62 -13.45
N ALA A 425 -8.06 29.48 -12.78
CA ALA A 425 -9.37 28.97 -12.40
C ALA A 425 -9.33 28.42 -10.98
N CYS A 426 -10.34 28.75 -10.18
CA CYS A 426 -10.55 28.11 -8.89
C CYS A 426 -10.98 26.66 -9.14
N ARG A 427 -10.22 25.70 -8.60
CA ARG A 427 -10.47 24.28 -8.75
C ARG A 427 -10.69 23.67 -7.37
N GLU A 428 -11.76 22.91 -7.24
CA GLU A 428 -11.99 22.06 -6.09
C GLU A 428 -11.18 20.76 -6.26
N PHE A 429 -10.57 20.28 -5.18
CA PHE A 429 -9.96 18.95 -5.18
C PHE A 429 -11.06 17.88 -5.33
N GLU A 430 -10.72 16.72 -5.92
CA GLU A 430 -11.67 15.62 -5.95
C GLU A 430 -12.08 15.24 -4.52
N LYS A 431 -13.30 14.72 -4.36
CA LYS A 431 -13.90 14.48 -3.04
C LYS A 431 -13.02 13.63 -2.12
N GLN A 432 -12.25 12.67 -2.64
CA GLN A 432 -11.36 11.88 -1.78
C GLN A 432 -10.17 12.67 -1.21
N PHE A 433 -9.75 13.77 -1.86
CA PHE A 433 -8.60 14.60 -1.47
C PHE A 433 -8.99 15.87 -0.72
N ASN A 434 -10.24 16.32 -0.84
CA ASN A 434 -10.75 17.50 -0.16
C ASN A 434 -10.60 17.33 1.37
N HIS A 435 -10.07 18.35 2.04
CA HIS A 435 -9.86 18.40 3.50
C HIS A 435 -9.02 17.25 4.06
N GLY A 436 -7.99 16.81 3.35
CA GLY A 436 -7.05 15.83 3.89
C GLY A 436 -5.82 15.66 3.02
N LEU A 437 -5.25 16.71 2.47
CA LEU A 437 -4.01 16.61 1.71
C LEU A 437 -2.82 16.37 2.66
N ASP A 438 -1.90 15.48 2.30
CA ASP A 438 -0.69 15.25 3.09
C ASP A 438 0.51 15.96 2.47
N THR A 439 0.66 15.84 1.15
CA THR A 439 1.78 16.44 0.43
C THR A 439 1.29 17.19 -0.81
N VAL A 440 2.03 18.22 -1.19
CA VAL A 440 1.79 18.94 -2.44
C VAL A 440 3.09 19.19 -3.18
N TRP A 441 3.03 18.92 -4.47
CA TRP A 441 4.04 19.20 -5.44
C TRP A 441 3.50 20.21 -6.45
N GLN A 442 4.21 21.31 -6.68
CA GLN A 442 3.80 22.38 -7.59
C GLN A 442 4.94 22.68 -8.54
N GLU A 443 4.65 22.60 -9.84
CA GLU A 443 5.62 22.91 -10.88
C GLU A 443 5.97 24.40 -10.89
N LYS A 444 7.18 24.72 -11.35
CA LYS A 444 7.66 26.10 -11.44
C LYS A 444 6.77 26.95 -12.33
N GLY A 445 6.55 28.20 -11.93
CA GLY A 445 6.05 29.24 -12.84
C GLY A 445 4.82 30.00 -12.35
N ALA A 446 4.14 29.54 -11.30
CA ALA A 446 2.95 30.20 -10.75
C ALA A 446 3.04 30.43 -9.24
N VAL A 447 2.17 31.30 -8.74
CA VAL A 447 1.84 31.37 -7.32
C VAL A 447 0.47 30.72 -7.14
N CYS A 448 0.36 29.79 -6.20
CA CYS A 448 -0.89 29.10 -5.88
C CYS A 448 -1.34 29.41 -4.46
N LYS A 449 -2.62 29.75 -4.30
CA LYS A 449 -3.28 29.95 -3.01
C LYS A 449 -4.23 28.78 -2.79
N TYR A 450 -4.18 28.22 -1.60
CA TYR A 450 -4.98 27.09 -1.18
C TYR A 450 -6.03 27.57 -0.19
N PHE A 451 -7.29 27.23 -0.44
CA PHE A 451 -8.45 27.77 0.27
C PHE A 451 -9.28 26.65 0.89
N ARG A 452 -10.08 27.02 1.89
CA ARG A 452 -10.93 26.07 2.58
C ARG A 452 -12.23 25.82 1.85
N PHE A 453 -12.98 26.88 1.52
CA PHE A 453 -14.32 26.73 0.93
C PHE A 453 -14.55 27.58 -0.33
N ASP A 454 -13.87 28.72 -0.46
CA ASP A 454 -14.01 29.58 -1.64
C ASP A 454 -12.68 30.31 -1.98
N CYS A 455 -12.30 30.32 -3.27
CA CYS A 455 -11.15 31.09 -3.74
C CYS A 455 -11.36 32.61 -3.70
N SER A 456 -12.58 33.09 -3.42
CA SER A 456 -12.88 34.49 -3.13
C SER A 456 -12.56 34.89 -1.69
N GLU A 457 -12.26 33.93 -0.81
CA GLU A 457 -11.89 34.20 0.58
C GLU A 457 -10.67 35.12 0.65
N VAL A 458 -10.73 36.09 1.56
CA VAL A 458 -9.67 37.10 1.73
C VAL A 458 -8.37 36.45 2.22
N LYS A 459 -8.46 35.32 2.93
CA LYS A 459 -7.32 34.66 3.58
C LYS A 459 -7.21 33.20 3.12
N PRO A 460 -6.20 32.84 2.31
CA PRO A 460 -5.91 31.45 2.01
C PRO A 460 -5.36 30.73 3.25
N VAL A 461 -5.51 29.41 3.30
CA VAL A 461 -4.91 28.53 4.33
C VAL A 461 -3.38 28.65 4.26
N PHE A 462 -2.83 28.50 3.05
CA PHE A 462 -1.42 28.71 2.77
C PHE A 462 -1.19 29.14 1.32
N VAL A 463 0.00 29.67 1.04
CA VAL A 463 0.41 30.17 -0.28
C VAL A 463 1.75 29.56 -0.68
N VAL A 464 1.87 29.11 -1.92
CA VAL A 464 3.12 28.59 -2.50
C VAL A 464 3.50 29.42 -3.73
N ASP A 465 4.61 30.16 -3.65
CA ASP A 465 5.22 30.88 -4.77
C ASP A 465 6.30 30.00 -5.40
N SER A 466 5.95 29.27 -6.47
CA SER A 466 6.86 28.37 -7.21
C SER A 466 7.46 29.05 -8.45
N ARG A 467 7.37 30.38 -8.62
CA ARG A 467 7.87 31.03 -9.85
C ARG A 467 9.36 30.82 -10.10
N ASN A 468 10.15 30.69 -9.04
CA ASN A 468 11.60 30.54 -9.14
C ASN A 468 12.07 29.08 -9.06
N GLY A 469 11.20 28.12 -8.73
CA GLY A 469 11.55 26.70 -8.63
C GLY A 469 10.35 25.82 -8.26
N ASN A 470 10.47 24.51 -8.48
CA ASN A 470 9.42 23.55 -8.11
C ASN A 470 9.30 23.49 -6.58
N TYR A 471 8.07 23.38 -6.08
CA TYR A 471 7.80 23.11 -4.68
C TYR A 471 7.48 21.63 -4.49
N ASN A 472 8.03 21.03 -3.43
CA ASN A 472 7.63 19.72 -2.94
C ASN A 472 7.69 19.76 -1.41
N GLY A 473 6.55 19.66 -0.74
CA GLY A 473 6.54 19.70 0.71
C GLY A 473 5.30 19.07 1.33
N ASP A 474 5.51 18.56 2.54
CA ASP A 474 4.47 18.07 3.43
C ASP A 474 3.65 19.26 3.95
N LEU A 475 2.35 19.01 4.16
CA LEU A 475 1.42 20.04 4.60
C LEU A 475 1.26 20.08 6.12
N ASP A 476 1.95 19.25 6.91
CA ASP A 476 2.07 19.30 8.39
C ASP A 476 0.87 19.92 9.13
N GLY A 477 -0.33 19.38 8.85
CA GLY A 477 -1.57 19.81 9.50
C GLY A 477 -2.30 21.01 8.87
N TYR A 478 -1.91 21.50 7.71
CA TYR A 478 -2.69 22.48 6.93
C TYR A 478 -3.60 21.80 5.91
N GLY A 479 -3.22 20.61 5.43
CA GLY A 479 -3.93 19.97 4.32
C GLY A 479 -5.33 19.47 4.67
N HIS A 480 -5.67 19.34 5.95
CA HIS A 480 -7.05 19.05 6.39
C HIS A 480 -8.00 20.24 6.25
N ASP A 481 -7.50 21.47 6.12
CA ASP A 481 -8.33 22.64 5.89
C ASP A 481 -8.42 23.03 4.40
N VAL A 482 -7.86 22.24 3.49
CA VAL A 482 -7.70 22.64 2.09
C VAL A 482 -8.69 21.89 1.20
N GLY A 483 -9.55 22.65 0.51
CA GLY A 483 -10.54 22.11 -0.43
C GLY A 483 -10.49 22.68 -1.83
N LEU A 484 -9.87 23.86 -2.01
CA LEU A 484 -9.74 24.50 -3.32
C LEU A 484 -8.35 25.09 -3.51
N VAL A 485 -7.99 25.30 -4.78
CA VAL A 485 -6.75 25.96 -5.17
C VAL A 485 -6.97 26.85 -6.38
N LEU A 486 -6.28 27.99 -6.40
CA LEU A 486 -6.19 28.89 -7.54
C LEU A 486 -4.73 29.24 -7.77
N CYS A 487 -4.24 29.07 -9.00
CA CYS A 487 -2.89 29.46 -9.38
C CYS A 487 -2.92 30.62 -10.37
N ARG A 488 -1.99 31.56 -10.23
CA ARG A 488 -1.80 32.67 -11.17
C ARG A 488 -0.33 32.99 -11.37
N THR A 489 0.02 33.36 -12.59
CA THR A 489 1.36 33.88 -12.95
C THR A 489 1.46 35.39 -12.68
N ASP A 490 0.32 36.08 -12.62
CA ASP A 490 0.22 37.55 -12.60
C ASP A 490 -0.03 38.16 -11.20
N TRP A 491 0.05 37.38 -10.12
CA TRP A 491 -0.20 37.95 -8.79
C TRP A 491 0.84 39.01 -8.39
N PRO A 492 0.38 40.21 -7.97
CA PRO A 492 1.26 41.29 -7.57
C PRO A 492 2.02 40.92 -6.30
N ASN A 493 3.22 41.47 -6.14
CA ASN A 493 4.14 41.10 -5.06
C ASN A 493 3.56 41.33 -3.66
N GLU A 494 2.71 42.33 -3.52
CA GLU A 494 2.02 42.71 -2.29
C GLU A 494 0.99 41.66 -1.85
N GLN A 495 0.42 40.89 -2.80
CA GLN A 495 -0.52 39.80 -2.50
C GLN A 495 0.16 38.45 -2.24
N ARG A 496 1.49 38.39 -2.24
CA ARG A 496 2.26 37.18 -1.92
C ARG A 496 2.09 36.79 -0.45
N SER A 497 2.07 37.78 0.45
CA SER A 497 2.14 37.61 1.91
C SER A 497 0.80 37.74 2.64
N SER A 498 -0.33 37.70 1.92
CA SER A 498 -1.66 37.91 2.53
C SER A 498 -2.21 36.70 3.30
N GLY A 499 -1.44 35.62 3.45
CA GLY A 499 -1.81 34.43 4.22
C GLY A 499 -0.83 34.16 5.38
N PRO A 500 -1.30 33.57 6.49
CA PRO A 500 -0.48 33.29 7.68
C PRO A 500 0.74 32.39 7.37
N ASN A 501 0.68 31.59 6.30
CA ASN A 501 1.71 30.61 5.93
C ASN A 501 2.10 30.75 4.45
N THR A 502 2.91 31.75 4.13
CA THR A 502 3.44 31.94 2.77
C THR A 502 4.79 31.24 2.62
N ILE A 503 4.88 30.34 1.65
CA ILE A 503 6.09 29.61 1.27
C ILE A 503 6.61 30.21 -0.04
N VAL A 504 7.82 30.76 -0.01
CA VAL A 504 8.50 31.30 -1.19
C VAL A 504 9.61 30.34 -1.59
N VAL A 505 9.51 29.76 -2.78
CA VAL A 505 10.53 28.87 -3.32
C VAL A 505 11.53 29.71 -4.10
N ASP A 506 12.77 29.76 -3.63
CA ASP A 506 13.89 30.36 -4.35
C ASP A 506 14.60 29.32 -5.22
N ALA A 507 15.13 29.73 -6.38
CA ALA A 507 15.78 28.84 -7.35
C ALA A 507 16.96 28.02 -6.77
N ALA A 508 17.54 28.46 -5.65
CA ALA A 508 18.60 27.77 -4.93
C ALA A 508 18.12 26.70 -3.93
N ASN A 509 16.79 26.59 -3.72
CA ASN A 509 16.16 25.94 -2.57
C ASN A 509 15.03 24.96 -2.95
N SER A 510 15.15 24.25 -4.08
CA SER A 510 14.11 23.32 -4.60
C SER A 510 13.83 22.07 -3.72
N ALA A 511 14.29 22.04 -2.47
CA ALA A 511 14.07 20.96 -1.50
C ALA A 511 14.01 21.47 -0.04
N VAL A 512 13.30 22.58 0.21
CA VAL A 512 13.15 23.10 1.58
C VAL A 512 12.00 22.39 2.29
N LYS A 513 12.34 21.51 3.25
CA LYS A 513 11.47 21.22 4.39
C LYS A 513 11.18 22.55 5.10
N PRO A 514 9.92 22.90 5.44
CA PRO A 514 9.61 24.16 6.10
C PRO A 514 10.42 24.29 7.39
N LYS A 515 11.49 25.07 7.33
CA LYS A 515 12.31 25.39 8.50
C LYS A 515 11.47 26.33 9.34
N ARG A 516 11.06 25.88 10.55
CA ARG A 516 10.34 26.69 11.55
C ARG A 516 10.93 28.10 11.54
N ARG A 517 10.12 29.07 11.07
CA ARG A 517 10.56 30.46 11.02
C ARG A 517 10.60 30.98 12.44
N SER A 518 11.81 30.95 12.99
CA SER A 518 12.33 31.87 14.00
C SER A 518 11.73 33.27 13.79
N THR A 519 11.04 33.75 14.81
CA THR A 519 10.42 35.07 14.91
C THR A 519 11.51 36.14 14.81
N ILE A 520 11.35 37.10 13.89
CA ILE A 520 12.23 38.25 13.72
C ILE A 520 12.07 39.21 14.91
N ASP A 521 13.20 39.42 15.59
CA ASP A 521 13.72 40.58 16.32
C ASP A 521 12.75 41.63 16.88
N GLY A 522 12.70 41.64 18.21
CA GLY A 522 12.34 42.83 18.99
C GLY A 522 11.75 42.54 20.36
N ILE A 523 12.54 41.94 21.27
CA ILE A 523 12.61 42.21 22.73
C ILE A 523 13.28 41.01 23.43
N SER A 524 14.46 41.27 23.98
CA SER A 524 15.12 40.60 25.11
C SER A 524 15.23 39.07 25.10
N THR A 525 16.41 38.60 24.73
CA THR A 525 16.98 37.27 25.00
C THR A 525 16.76 36.78 26.44
N ARG A 526 15.99 35.69 26.59
CA ARG A 526 16.23 34.63 27.60
C ARG A 526 15.57 33.33 27.12
N SER A 527 16.29 32.59 26.28
CA SER A 527 16.00 31.17 25.99
C SER A 527 16.48 30.37 27.18
N GLU A 528 15.59 30.08 28.12
CA GLU A 528 15.83 29.04 29.12
C GLU A 528 15.55 27.69 28.45
N ASN A 529 16.54 26.80 28.51
CA ASN A 529 16.28 25.36 28.46
C ASN A 529 15.14 25.10 29.44
N VAL A 530 14.02 24.54 28.99
CA VAL A 530 13.04 23.96 29.92
C VAL A 530 13.71 22.70 30.44
N GLU A 531 14.59 22.90 31.43
CA GLU A 531 15.14 21.87 32.28
C GLU A 531 13.92 21.16 32.85
N ALA A 532 13.72 19.88 32.50
CA ALA A 532 12.65 19.09 33.07
C ALA A 532 12.72 19.30 34.58
N PRO A 533 11.63 19.78 35.24
CA PRO A 533 11.71 20.25 36.61
C PRO A 533 12.37 19.16 37.46
N ALA A 534 13.59 19.43 37.92
CA ALA A 534 14.32 18.61 38.89
C ALA A 534 13.67 18.82 40.26
N LEU A 535 12.37 18.62 40.34
CA LEU A 535 11.65 18.67 41.60
C LEU A 535 11.89 17.34 42.31
N ASP A 536 12.22 17.47 43.59
CA ASP A 536 12.45 16.39 44.55
C ASP A 536 11.11 15.72 44.90
N HIS A 537 10.46 15.15 43.88
CA HIS A 537 9.18 14.48 43.98
C HIS A 537 9.34 13.11 44.64
N PRO A 538 8.40 12.71 45.51
CA PRO A 538 8.47 11.42 46.18
C PRO A 538 8.37 10.25 45.18
N PRO A 539 9.04 9.10 45.46
CA PRO A 539 8.92 7.91 44.62
C PRO A 539 7.47 7.51 44.36
N GLY A 540 7.16 7.19 43.11
CA GLY A 540 5.82 6.79 42.66
C GLY A 540 4.93 7.95 42.23
N GLU A 541 5.42 9.19 42.25
CA GLU A 541 4.76 10.31 41.60
C GLU A 541 4.92 10.25 40.08
N VAL A 542 3.81 10.38 39.37
CA VAL A 542 3.71 10.29 37.91
C VAL A 542 2.86 11.45 37.42
N THR A 543 3.37 12.20 36.44
CA THR A 543 2.62 13.23 35.71
C THR A 543 2.33 12.73 34.31
N VAL A 544 1.06 12.69 33.93
CA VAL A 544 0.63 12.38 32.56
C VAL A 544 0.15 13.66 31.89
N CYS A 545 0.37 13.83 30.59
CA CYS A 545 -0.10 14.98 29.83
C CYS A 545 -0.84 14.57 28.55
N SER A 546 -1.76 15.44 28.10
CA SER A 546 -2.62 15.20 26.94
C SER A 546 -1.91 15.42 25.60
N GLU A 547 -0.80 16.16 25.57
CA GLU A 547 0.03 16.39 24.38
C GLU A 547 1.48 15.89 24.60
N PRO A 548 2.26 15.68 23.52
CA PRO A 548 3.67 15.32 23.62
C PRO A 548 4.48 16.40 24.33
N ASP A 549 5.68 16.04 24.77
CA ASP A 549 6.68 16.98 25.31
C ASP A 549 6.20 17.77 26.54
N TRP A 550 5.35 17.17 27.39
CA TRP A 550 4.83 17.80 28.62
C TRP A 550 3.88 18.95 28.39
N LEU A 551 3.28 19.02 27.20
CA LEU A 551 2.37 20.09 26.84
C LEU A 551 0.91 19.69 27.08
N GLY A 552 0.03 20.69 27.05
CA GLY A 552 -1.42 20.50 27.19
C GLY A 552 -1.88 20.46 28.65
N VAL A 553 -2.96 19.71 28.90
CA VAL A 553 -3.45 19.48 30.25
C VAL A 553 -2.60 18.38 30.87
N CYS A 554 -2.10 18.57 32.08
CA CYS A 554 -1.28 17.60 32.80
C CYS A 554 -1.90 17.32 34.17
N ASP A 555 -1.89 16.06 34.60
CA ASP A 555 -2.36 15.62 35.91
C ASP A 555 -1.26 14.79 36.57
N THR A 556 -1.07 15.02 37.88
CA THR A 556 -0.03 14.36 38.68
C THR A 556 -0.65 13.49 39.76
N PHE A 557 -0.20 12.25 39.86
CA PHE A 557 -0.70 11.26 40.82
C PHE A 557 0.46 10.56 41.52
N ASN A 558 0.27 10.18 42.78
CA ASN A 558 1.18 9.25 43.46
C ASN A 558 0.58 7.84 43.43
N ALA A 559 1.16 6.94 42.63
CA ALA A 559 0.69 5.57 42.42
C ALA A 559 1.52 4.51 43.19
N MET A 560 2.29 4.92 44.19
CA MET A 560 3.08 3.99 45.00
C MET A 560 2.19 2.99 45.75
N GLY A 561 2.38 1.70 45.48
CA GLY A 561 1.69 0.57 46.13
C GLY A 561 0.18 0.50 45.84
N ARG A 562 -0.35 1.29 44.90
CA ARG A 562 -1.78 1.36 44.60
C ARG A 562 -2.03 1.59 43.12
N CYS A 563 -3.09 0.98 42.61
CA CYS A 563 -3.54 1.20 41.25
C CYS A 563 -4.39 2.46 41.19
N ILE A 564 -3.92 3.49 40.49
CA ILE A 564 -4.64 4.75 40.30
C ILE A 564 -5.29 4.74 38.92
N ALA A 565 -6.59 5.03 38.88
CA ALA A 565 -7.29 5.34 37.64
C ALA A 565 -6.97 6.77 37.22
N ILE A 566 -6.57 6.93 35.96
CA ILE A 566 -6.37 8.24 35.35
C ILE A 566 -7.77 8.75 34.96
N PRO A 567 -8.21 9.93 35.45
CA PRO A 567 -9.54 10.45 35.17
C PRO A 567 -9.79 10.59 33.66
N GLN A 568 -10.78 9.87 33.14
CA GLN A 568 -11.14 9.90 31.71
C GLN A 568 -12.19 10.98 31.40
N GLU A 569 -12.68 11.72 32.39
CA GLU A 569 -14.02 12.31 32.32
C GLU A 569 -14.18 13.59 31.50
N THR A 570 -13.15 14.27 30.98
CA THR A 570 -13.42 15.55 30.26
C THR A 570 -12.58 15.93 29.04
N THR A 571 -11.38 15.40 28.79
CA THR A 571 -10.58 15.86 27.62
C THR A 571 -9.55 14.87 27.10
N TRP A 572 -9.31 13.77 27.81
CA TRP A 572 -8.14 12.93 27.61
C TRP A 572 -8.57 11.60 27.03
N ARG A 573 -8.70 11.52 25.70
CA ARG A 573 -8.88 10.21 25.07
C ARG A 573 -7.58 9.40 25.09
N HIS A 574 -6.42 10.06 25.12
CA HIS A 574 -5.11 9.42 25.07
C HIS A 574 -4.08 10.24 25.89
N VAL A 575 -3.33 9.55 26.76
CA VAL A 575 -2.10 10.10 27.36
C VAL A 575 -1.03 10.15 26.27
N ARG A 576 -0.35 11.29 26.11
CA ARG A 576 0.68 11.50 25.08
C ARG A 576 2.09 11.72 25.64
N SER A 577 2.23 12.10 26.91
CA SER A 577 3.53 12.09 27.60
C SER A 577 3.41 11.73 29.09
N ILE A 578 4.47 11.15 29.67
CA ILE A 578 4.52 10.62 31.05
C ILE A 578 5.83 10.93 31.80
N VAL A 579 5.81 11.80 32.81
CA VAL A 579 6.96 12.06 33.72
C VAL A 579 6.80 11.12 34.88
N GLN A 580 7.86 10.41 35.23
CA GLN A 580 7.90 9.61 36.45
C GLN A 580 9.02 10.09 37.34
N ALA A 581 8.71 10.35 38.61
CA ALA A 581 9.69 10.69 39.62
C ALA A 581 10.68 9.54 39.86
N LYS A 582 11.92 9.89 40.24
CA LYS A 582 13.00 8.93 40.54
C LYS A 582 12.61 7.97 41.67
N GLY A 583 13.15 6.74 41.63
CA GLY A 583 13.10 5.82 42.77
C GLY A 583 11.90 4.87 42.84
N ALA A 584 11.09 4.76 41.79
CA ALA A 584 10.03 3.76 41.67
C ALA A 584 10.03 3.10 40.29
N PHE A 585 9.50 1.88 40.20
CA PHE A 585 9.10 1.24 38.95
C PHE A 585 7.61 1.52 38.76
N CYS A 586 7.16 1.94 37.58
CA CYS A 586 5.73 2.11 37.33
C CYS A 586 5.28 1.34 36.08
N GLY A 587 4.20 0.57 36.25
CA GLY A 587 3.45 -0.06 35.18
C GLY A 587 2.29 0.82 34.74
N TYR A 588 2.08 0.91 33.44
CA TYR A 588 0.97 1.65 32.81
C TYR A 588 0.09 0.65 32.08
N TYR A 589 -1.22 0.73 32.29
CA TYR A 589 -2.17 -0.31 31.89
C TYR A 589 -3.28 0.27 31.02
N GLY A 590 -3.72 -0.53 30.05
CA GLY A 590 -4.92 -0.29 29.25
C GLY A 590 -6.05 -1.21 29.70
N GLY A 591 -7.21 -0.66 30.07
CA GLY A 591 -8.36 -1.45 30.50
C GLY A 591 -9.23 -0.77 31.56
N GLN A 592 -10.44 -1.31 31.78
CA GLN A 592 -11.39 -0.73 32.72
C GLN A 592 -11.21 -1.23 34.17
N LYS A 593 -10.54 -2.37 34.41
CA LYS A 593 -10.55 -3.03 35.72
C LYS A 593 -9.16 -3.36 36.24
N ASP A 594 -8.75 -2.55 37.21
CA ASP A 594 -7.56 -2.73 38.04
C ASP A 594 -6.24 -2.83 37.26
N CYS A 595 -5.11 -2.85 37.97
CA CYS A 595 -3.78 -2.92 37.35
C CYS A 595 -3.39 -4.38 37.09
N THR A 596 -4.39 -5.21 36.80
CA THR A 596 -4.27 -6.65 36.51
C THR A 596 -4.43 -6.95 35.02
N ASP A 597 -4.91 -5.95 34.26
CA ASP A 597 -5.06 -6.02 32.81
C ASP A 597 -3.70 -5.92 32.08
N MET A 598 -3.73 -5.81 30.75
CA MET A 598 -2.54 -5.75 29.91
C MET A 598 -1.65 -4.56 30.26
N ARG A 599 -0.40 -4.85 30.66
CA ARG A 599 0.62 -3.84 30.96
C ARG A 599 1.23 -3.34 29.65
N LEU A 600 0.95 -2.08 29.30
CA LEU A 600 1.40 -1.42 28.07
C LEU A 600 2.88 -1.02 28.18
N TYR A 601 3.23 -0.35 29.28
CA TYR A 601 4.59 0.16 29.52
C TYR A 601 5.09 -0.20 30.91
N LEU A 602 6.41 -0.37 31.02
CA LEU A 602 7.12 -0.46 32.28
C LEU A 602 8.27 0.56 32.25
N LEU A 603 8.15 1.62 33.03
CA LEU A 603 9.19 2.64 33.15
C LEU A 603 10.00 2.42 34.43
N SER A 604 11.31 2.38 34.28
CA SER A 604 12.26 2.25 35.39
C SER A 604 13.46 3.17 35.15
N LYS A 605 13.76 4.02 36.15
CA LYS A 605 15.09 4.61 36.30
C LYS A 605 15.45 4.63 37.78
N GLY A 606 16.49 3.88 38.14
CA GLY A 606 16.99 3.77 39.51
C GLY A 606 17.69 5.03 40.06
N GLY A 607 17.79 6.12 39.29
CA GLY A 607 18.52 7.32 39.72
C GLY A 607 18.04 8.67 39.20
N GLU A 608 17.16 8.72 38.21
CA GLU A 608 16.68 9.97 37.59
C GLU A 608 15.19 9.89 37.27
N ALA A 609 14.57 11.05 37.05
CA ALA A 609 13.22 11.09 36.50
C ALA A 609 13.20 10.49 35.08
N SER A 610 12.13 9.77 34.76
CA SER A 610 11.90 9.22 33.42
C SER A 610 10.89 10.09 32.68
N VAL A 611 11.16 10.29 31.40
CA VAL A 611 10.42 11.14 30.46
C VAL A 611 10.12 10.26 29.26
N ALA A 612 8.84 10.05 28.94
CA ALA A 612 8.44 9.28 27.77
C ALA A 612 7.28 9.99 27.03
N ASN A 613 7.38 10.06 25.71
CA ASN A 613 6.25 10.35 24.83
C ASN A 613 5.57 9.03 24.45
N THR A 614 4.24 9.00 24.43
CA THR A 614 3.44 7.80 24.14
C THR A 614 2.59 8.02 22.91
N ASN A 615 2.74 7.14 21.92
CA ASN A 615 1.92 7.11 20.71
C ASN A 615 0.81 6.05 20.80
N ASP A 616 0.41 5.68 22.02
CA ASP A 616 -0.43 4.50 22.24
C ASP A 616 -1.90 4.73 21.87
N PRO A 617 -2.44 4.00 20.87
CA PRO A 617 -3.84 4.10 20.49
C PRO A 617 -4.79 3.46 21.51
N VAL A 618 -4.31 2.54 22.36
CA VAL A 618 -5.14 1.75 23.30
C VAL A 618 -5.54 2.55 24.54
N GLY A 619 -4.88 3.69 24.79
CA GLY A 619 -5.24 4.64 25.85
C GLY A 619 -4.82 4.14 27.23
N ILE A 620 -3.79 4.76 27.80
CA ILE A 620 -3.39 4.50 29.18
C ILE A 620 -4.48 4.99 30.12
N THR A 621 -5.03 4.08 30.92
CA THR A 621 -6.19 4.33 31.78
C THR A 621 -5.84 4.19 33.26
N ARG A 622 -4.78 3.44 33.59
CA ARG A 622 -4.36 3.19 34.97
C ARG A 622 -2.85 3.14 35.11
N VAL A 623 -2.37 3.44 36.31
CA VAL A 623 -0.94 3.39 36.67
C VAL A 623 -0.76 2.74 38.06
N PHE A 624 0.28 1.91 38.20
CA PHE A 624 0.71 1.33 39.47
C PHE A 624 2.22 1.48 39.60
N CYS A 625 2.70 1.98 40.73
CA CYS A 625 4.12 2.07 41.02
C CYS A 625 4.54 1.20 42.20
N GLY A 626 5.74 0.65 42.16
CA GLY A 626 6.30 -0.22 43.18
C GLY A 626 7.80 0.02 43.40
N VAL A 627 8.31 -0.46 44.53
CA VAL A 627 9.71 -0.30 44.94
C VAL A 627 10.66 -1.25 44.21
N SER A 628 10.13 -2.34 43.65
CA SER A 628 10.87 -3.29 42.81
C SER A 628 10.05 -3.69 41.60
N ARG A 629 10.71 -4.23 40.57
CA ARG A 629 10.04 -4.70 39.37
C ARG A 629 9.02 -5.80 39.67
N GLU A 630 9.34 -6.69 40.60
CA GLU A 630 8.49 -7.82 41.03
C GLU A 630 7.24 -7.37 41.78
N SER A 631 7.24 -6.14 42.32
CA SER A 631 6.09 -5.57 43.00
C SER A 631 5.02 -5.00 42.04
N ILE A 632 5.29 -4.97 40.73
CA ILE A 632 4.37 -4.46 39.71
C ILE A 632 3.41 -5.58 39.25
N PRO A 633 2.09 -5.46 39.46
CA PRO A 633 1.14 -6.51 39.10
C PRO A 633 1.02 -6.73 37.57
N GLY A 634 0.65 -7.94 37.15
CA GLY A 634 0.41 -8.32 35.75
C GLY A 634 1.50 -9.21 35.13
N ASN A 635 1.14 -9.97 34.07
CA ASN A 635 2.09 -10.82 33.33
C ASN A 635 3.12 -9.96 32.58
N ASP A 636 4.38 -10.41 32.54
CA ASP A 636 5.53 -9.65 32.04
C ASP A 636 5.57 -9.47 30.50
N THR A 637 4.64 -8.70 29.93
CA THR A 637 4.58 -8.38 28.49
C THR A 637 4.76 -6.88 28.19
N ALA A 638 5.52 -6.14 29.00
CA ALA A 638 5.69 -4.69 28.81
C ALA A 638 6.57 -4.35 27.60
N ILE A 639 6.14 -3.32 26.86
CA ILE A 639 6.94 -2.68 25.80
C ILE A 639 7.89 -1.68 26.45
N ALA A 640 9.18 -1.74 26.10
CA ALA A 640 10.15 -0.72 26.52
C ALA A 640 9.90 0.57 25.72
N PRO A 641 9.94 1.77 26.34
CA PRO A 641 9.80 3.02 25.60
C PRO A 641 10.94 3.16 24.56
N PRO A 642 10.70 3.84 23.42
CA PRO A 642 11.76 4.17 22.49
C PRO A 642 12.84 5.05 23.19
N PRO A 643 14.13 4.89 22.84
CA PRO A 643 15.18 5.72 23.40
C PRO A 643 14.95 7.19 23.04
N THR A 644 15.08 8.08 24.03
CA THR A 644 15.07 9.54 23.85
C THR A 644 16.46 10.02 23.40
N GLU A 645 16.51 10.78 22.30
CA GLU A 645 17.69 11.58 21.89
C GLU A 645 17.73 12.94 22.59
#